data_AF-A0A812N8J8-F1
#
_entry.id   AF-A0A812N8J8-F1
#
_cell.length_a   1.000
_cell.length_b   1.000
_cell.length_c   1.000
_cell.angle_alpha   90.00
_cell.angle_beta   90.00
_cell.angle_gamma   90.00
#
_symmetry.space_group_name_H-M   'P 1'
#
loop_
_entity.id
_entity.type
_entity.pdbx_description
1 polymer ?
#
loop_
_entity_poly.entity_id
_entity_poly.type
_entity_poly.pdbx_seq_one_letter_code
_entity_poly.pdbx_strand_id
1 'polypeptide(L)'
;MVKVRRVYVVTSNPERVPEFQKLLQHYGIEVRHANPYGYRTKKLGPKALLPLAEKLLGQSTDEYWTKSVMYERVLLLCHGSHEHADAPGRDLVDGERVTVSASLTVWCQKTAKKDQESKVYVPEVEEDVYSYEMDARIDLSKRDAKRPGVFNWDDVVVDPYSGLSYHEKKQMGFKVSPRDMMLSQYLRDHVHYRTRRVCRHNPLEASRAVEFGDGSLVSKFFLKNEHLFSDIPEKHGLCNVFRSVLNSGLFLRAAITRREFIYWLPGLNAGVPLVPKDDAIHEVTFQAHDLTHFLLPDLIFTEHSRLYRRLYIIYRMLSEAVTLVFADMLFVEALRRGGLEYDWTKRRIWPLFRDCGLDPFKEPAQPQHLLSVFRTLLEANVAYCLLGDDTKYMELLSNHSGSLPSEVPAALKEFKEKYMPFFVEDFRWTSQNYACMAEKAEEMNRWWRLAAPIRQIIGQQQLGPGASGLQTIAEFAQQINANETVDGSSLVWASFEHVFRSRLAPVFLNSVQLESDASKLLFAAFGRYMMGQCILLARFNFLPESHSCHAEILRVLQEAKDAGGRLEETAMSSLRQHFERFVDLLMERQLISADDALTFKEVCPLFDPCFASYDEPLSQYEQLKKVSQEILGDFPGPELTELQGGPEPTKLQKTQPPNEAGGYKVNSQDWKGKRLRWVPKKK
;
A
#
# COMPACT_ATOMS: atom_id res chain seq x y z
N MET A 1 -13.98 -12.62 -4.95
CA MET A 1 -14.39 -11.34 -5.56
C MET A 1 -14.86 -10.36 -4.49
N VAL A 2 -14.02 -9.38 -4.14
CA VAL A 2 -14.37 -8.31 -3.21
C VAL A 2 -15.21 -7.28 -3.97
N LYS A 3 -16.50 -7.13 -3.62
CA LYS A 3 -17.38 -6.15 -4.27
C LYS A 3 -16.78 -4.74 -4.14
N VAL A 4 -16.74 -3.99 -5.25
CA VAL A 4 -16.32 -2.58 -5.25
C VAL A 4 -17.30 -1.79 -4.38
N ARG A 5 -16.79 -1.00 -3.45
CA ARG A 5 -17.62 -0.13 -2.60
C ARG A 5 -17.88 1.17 -3.35
N ARG A 6 -19.14 1.58 -3.47
CA ARG A 6 -19.53 2.78 -4.20
C ARG A 6 -20.27 3.78 -3.32
N VAL A 7 -19.99 5.06 -3.51
CA VAL A 7 -20.76 6.17 -2.95
C VAL A 7 -21.28 7.04 -4.10
N TYR A 8 -22.53 7.48 -4.03
CA TYR A 8 -23.06 8.48 -4.96
C TYR A 8 -23.05 9.86 -4.31
N VAL A 9 -22.52 10.86 -5.01
CA VAL A 9 -22.60 12.27 -4.61
C VAL A 9 -23.68 12.92 -5.47
N VAL A 10 -24.77 13.31 -4.81
CA VAL A 10 -25.91 14.00 -5.41
C VAL A 10 -25.59 15.48 -5.49
N THR A 11 -25.31 15.97 -6.69
CA THR A 11 -24.92 17.37 -6.93
C THR A 11 -25.29 17.79 -8.35
N SER A 12 -25.70 19.04 -8.55
CA SER A 12 -25.84 19.60 -9.90
C SER A 12 -24.48 19.96 -10.52
N ASN A 13 -23.42 20.07 -9.70
CA ASN A 13 -22.07 20.33 -10.16
C ASN A 13 -21.21 19.05 -10.08
N PRO A 14 -20.90 18.38 -11.21
CA PRO A 14 -20.05 17.19 -11.23
C PRO A 14 -18.60 17.45 -10.81
N GLU A 15 -18.12 18.70 -10.85
CA GLU A 15 -16.75 19.06 -10.44
C GLU A 15 -16.50 18.88 -8.94
N ARG A 16 -17.55 18.70 -8.13
CA ARG A 16 -17.41 18.35 -6.70
C ARG A 16 -17.01 16.89 -6.50
N VAL A 17 -17.29 16.00 -7.46
CA VAL A 17 -17.03 14.55 -7.30
C VAL A 17 -15.54 14.24 -7.09
N PRO A 18 -14.59 14.83 -7.84
CA PRO A 18 -13.15 14.69 -7.56
C PRO A 18 -12.74 15.03 -6.12
N GLU A 19 -13.40 15.98 -5.46
CA GLU A 19 -13.07 16.39 -4.09
C GLU A 19 -13.45 15.30 -3.08
N PHE A 20 -14.61 14.65 -3.26
CA PHE A 20 -14.99 13.46 -2.49
C PHE A 20 -14.08 12.26 -2.80
N GLN A 21 -13.74 12.08 -4.08
CA GLN A 21 -12.87 10.98 -4.52
C GLN A 21 -11.49 11.07 -3.86
N LYS A 22 -10.94 12.28 -3.66
CA LYS A 22 -9.62 12.50 -3.02
C LYS A 22 -9.49 11.73 -1.70
N LEU A 23 -10.49 11.81 -0.82
CA LEU A 23 -10.45 11.15 0.48
C LEU A 23 -10.97 9.70 0.43
N LEU A 24 -12.10 9.46 -0.25
CA LEU A 24 -12.74 8.14 -0.30
C LEU A 24 -11.92 7.10 -1.07
N GLN A 25 -11.09 7.51 -2.03
CA GLN A 25 -10.22 6.59 -2.76
C GLN A 25 -9.19 5.91 -1.86
N HIS A 26 -8.74 6.55 -0.77
CA HIS A 26 -7.81 5.96 0.18
C HIS A 26 -8.38 4.72 0.88
N TYR A 27 -9.71 4.53 0.81
CA TYR A 27 -10.43 3.38 1.34
C TYR A 27 -10.90 2.41 0.24
N GLY A 28 -10.50 2.64 -1.01
CA GLY A 28 -10.94 1.86 -2.17
C GLY A 28 -12.43 2.02 -2.42
N ILE A 29 -12.98 3.22 -2.16
CA ILE A 29 -14.38 3.57 -2.41
C ILE A 29 -14.44 4.39 -3.71
N GLU A 30 -15.24 3.90 -4.64
CA GLU A 30 -15.55 4.59 -5.89
C GLU A 30 -16.62 5.66 -5.67
N VAL A 31 -16.38 6.88 -6.15
CA VAL A 31 -17.35 7.97 -6.08
C VAL A 31 -18.01 8.16 -7.45
N ARG A 32 -19.34 8.15 -7.48
CA ARG A 32 -20.14 8.39 -8.68
C ARG A 32 -20.99 9.64 -8.54
N HIS A 33 -21.18 10.34 -9.65
CA HIS A 33 -22.08 11.47 -9.75
C HIS A 33 -23.54 10.99 -9.82
N ALA A 34 -24.45 11.69 -9.14
CA ALA A 34 -25.88 11.60 -9.34
C ALA A 34 -26.49 13.00 -9.50
N ASN A 35 -27.33 13.19 -10.52
CA ASN A 35 -27.96 14.48 -10.79
C ASN A 35 -29.26 14.63 -9.96
N PRO A 36 -29.44 15.70 -9.18
CA PRO A 36 -30.67 15.97 -8.43
C PRO A 36 -31.84 16.49 -9.31
N TYR A 37 -31.68 16.58 -10.63
CA TYR A 37 -32.74 17.07 -11.53
C TYR A 37 -34.06 16.31 -11.35
N GLY A 38 -35.16 17.05 -11.24
CA GLY A 38 -36.50 16.50 -10.96
C GLY A 38 -36.89 16.50 -9.48
N TYR A 39 -35.95 16.72 -8.56
CA TYR A 39 -36.21 16.77 -7.12
C TYR A 39 -36.24 18.22 -6.60
N ARG A 40 -37.27 18.59 -5.83
CA ARG A 40 -37.52 19.98 -5.37
C ARG A 40 -36.68 20.38 -4.15
N THR A 41 -35.35 20.22 -4.21
CA THR A 41 -34.43 20.46 -3.09
C THR A 41 -34.46 21.88 -2.54
N LYS A 42 -34.69 22.90 -3.39
CA LYS A 42 -34.81 24.31 -2.94
C LYS A 42 -35.98 24.53 -1.97
N LYS A 43 -37.09 23.80 -2.13
CA LYS A 43 -38.31 23.97 -1.30
C LYS A 43 -38.39 22.97 -0.16
N LEU A 44 -37.99 21.73 -0.41
CA LEU A 44 -38.20 20.59 0.50
C LEU A 44 -36.90 20.10 1.18
N GLY A 45 -35.78 20.79 0.93
CA GLY A 45 -34.48 20.42 1.50
C GLY A 45 -33.96 19.05 1.02
N PRO A 46 -33.01 18.45 1.76
CA PRO A 46 -32.44 17.14 1.46
C PRO A 46 -33.48 16.02 1.38
N LYS A 47 -34.58 16.10 2.17
CA LYS A 47 -35.65 15.09 2.18
C LYS A 47 -36.31 14.86 0.83
N ALA A 48 -36.26 15.86 -0.07
CA ALA A 48 -36.73 15.71 -1.43
C ALA A 48 -35.97 14.62 -2.21
N LEU A 49 -34.75 14.30 -1.80
CA LEU A 49 -33.85 13.36 -2.46
C LEU A 49 -33.99 11.93 -1.95
N LEU A 50 -34.78 11.67 -0.90
CA LEU A 50 -34.93 10.33 -0.33
C LEU A 50 -35.33 9.27 -1.38
N PRO A 51 -36.30 9.52 -2.29
CA PRO A 51 -36.63 8.54 -3.33
C PRO A 51 -35.48 8.26 -4.31
N LEU A 52 -34.63 9.28 -4.58
CA LEU A 52 -33.42 9.08 -5.39
C LEU A 52 -32.40 8.22 -4.63
N ALA A 53 -32.22 8.50 -3.33
CA ALA A 53 -31.29 7.78 -2.49
C ALA A 53 -31.68 6.30 -2.36
N GLU A 54 -32.95 6.00 -2.08
CA GLU A 54 -33.52 4.64 -2.05
C GLU A 54 -33.25 3.90 -3.37
N LYS A 55 -33.54 4.55 -4.50
CA LYS A 55 -33.29 4.00 -5.83
C LYS A 55 -31.81 3.64 -6.03
N LEU A 56 -30.89 4.52 -5.66
CA LEU A 56 -29.45 4.32 -5.87
C LEU A 56 -28.85 3.27 -4.91
N LEU A 57 -29.30 3.25 -3.65
CA LEU A 57 -28.91 2.23 -2.67
C LEU A 57 -29.34 0.83 -3.13
N GLY A 58 -30.50 0.73 -3.80
CA GLY A 58 -31.01 -0.51 -4.40
C GLY A 58 -30.23 -1.03 -5.62
N GLN A 59 -29.26 -0.29 -6.17
CA GLN A 59 -28.52 -0.69 -7.40
C GLN A 59 -27.34 -1.65 -7.16
N SER A 60 -27.18 -2.18 -5.95
CA SER A 60 -26.06 -3.08 -5.67
C SER A 60 -26.12 -4.35 -6.54
N THR A 61 -24.97 -4.76 -7.07
CA THR A 61 -24.82 -5.94 -7.95
C THR A 61 -23.84 -6.94 -7.34
N ASP A 62 -23.47 -7.97 -8.10
CA ASP A 62 -22.38 -8.88 -7.74
C ASP A 62 -20.99 -8.24 -7.89
N GLU A 63 -20.87 -7.21 -8.75
CA GLU A 63 -19.62 -6.51 -9.02
C GLU A 63 -19.39 -5.35 -8.02
N TYR A 64 -20.46 -4.68 -7.56
CA TYR A 64 -20.33 -3.55 -6.63
C TYR A 64 -21.47 -3.47 -5.61
N TRP A 65 -21.19 -2.81 -4.49
CA TRP A 65 -22.15 -2.50 -3.43
C TRP A 65 -22.23 -0.99 -3.22
N THR A 66 -23.43 -0.43 -3.35
CA THR A 66 -23.68 0.99 -3.03
C THR A 66 -23.74 1.15 -1.52
N LYS A 67 -22.68 1.74 -0.96
CA LYS A 67 -22.53 1.96 0.47
C LYS A 67 -23.41 3.10 0.98
N SER A 68 -23.38 4.24 0.29
CA SER A 68 -24.08 5.45 0.72
C SER A 68 -24.43 6.36 -0.45
N VAL A 69 -25.43 7.21 -0.24
CA VAL A 69 -25.78 8.34 -1.10
C VAL A 69 -25.61 9.63 -0.30
N MET A 70 -24.92 10.61 -0.87
CA MET A 70 -24.47 11.81 -0.16
C MET A 70 -25.01 13.07 -0.84
N TYR A 71 -25.49 14.03 -0.06
CA TYR A 71 -25.85 15.37 -0.52
C TYR A 71 -25.18 16.42 0.34
N GLU A 72 -24.45 17.35 -0.29
CA GLU A 72 -23.70 18.39 0.40
C GLU A 72 -24.29 19.79 0.15
N ARG A 73 -24.36 20.57 1.23
CA ARG A 73 -24.58 22.02 1.19
C ARG A 73 -23.40 22.74 1.85
N VAL A 74 -22.80 23.69 1.13
CA VAL A 74 -21.71 24.56 1.62
C VAL A 74 -22.20 26.00 1.56
N LEU A 75 -21.99 26.75 2.64
CA LEU A 75 -22.38 28.14 2.83
C LEU A 75 -21.16 28.96 3.26
N LEU A 76 -21.12 30.21 2.81
CA LEU A 76 -20.20 31.21 3.34
C LEU A 76 -21.02 32.19 4.18
N LEU A 77 -20.82 32.21 5.49
CA LEU A 77 -21.60 32.98 6.43
C LEU A 77 -20.79 34.16 6.96
N CYS A 78 -21.45 35.26 7.31
CA CYS A 78 -20.85 36.27 8.18
C CYS A 78 -20.49 35.65 9.52
N HIS A 79 -19.32 35.98 10.06
CA HIS A 79 -18.92 35.46 11.35
C HIS A 79 -19.92 35.85 12.45
N GLY A 80 -20.40 34.86 13.22
CA GLY A 80 -21.39 35.05 14.27
C GLY A 80 -22.83 35.33 13.78
N SER A 81 -23.12 35.12 12.49
CA SER A 81 -24.43 35.40 11.89
C SER A 81 -24.91 34.23 11.02
N HIS A 82 -26.22 34.16 10.78
CA HIS A 82 -26.83 33.26 9.80
C HIS A 82 -26.93 33.88 8.40
N GLU A 83 -26.49 35.13 8.24
CA GLU A 83 -26.47 35.83 6.97
C GLU A 83 -25.39 35.26 6.06
N HIS A 84 -25.78 35.01 4.81
CA HIS A 84 -24.86 34.56 3.78
C HIS A 84 -23.98 35.74 3.34
N ALA A 85 -22.67 35.56 3.43
CA ALA A 85 -21.68 36.49 2.87
C ALA A 85 -21.73 36.50 1.34
N ASP A 86 -22.18 35.40 0.72
CA ASP A 86 -22.38 35.24 -0.72
C ASP A 86 -23.85 35.35 -1.16
N ALA A 87 -24.70 36.02 -0.35
CA ALA A 87 -26.10 36.24 -0.70
C ALA A 87 -26.25 36.98 -2.04
N PRO A 88 -27.23 36.62 -2.90
CA PRO A 88 -27.51 37.39 -4.10
C PRO A 88 -27.77 38.86 -3.78
N GLY A 89 -27.02 39.76 -4.41
CA GLY A 89 -27.14 41.22 -4.20
C GLY A 89 -26.24 41.80 -3.12
N ARG A 90 -25.36 40.98 -2.52
CA ARG A 90 -24.35 41.43 -1.56
C ARG A 90 -22.94 41.21 -2.10
N ASP A 91 -22.10 42.24 -2.00
CA ASP A 91 -20.68 42.15 -2.31
C ASP A 91 -19.87 41.61 -1.11
N LEU A 92 -18.83 40.82 -1.42
CA LEU A 92 -17.84 40.41 -0.41
C LEU A 92 -17.08 41.64 0.09
N VAL A 93 -16.86 41.73 1.40
CA VAL A 93 -16.17 42.86 2.03
C VAL A 93 -14.75 42.46 2.42
N ASP A 94 -13.75 43.25 2.01
CA ASP A 94 -12.35 42.98 2.34
C ASP A 94 -12.11 43.03 3.86
N GLY A 95 -11.33 42.07 4.37
CA GLY A 95 -11.06 41.92 5.79
C GLY A 95 -12.21 41.35 6.62
N GLU A 96 -13.39 41.10 6.02
CA GLU A 96 -14.54 40.56 6.73
C GLU A 96 -14.24 39.16 7.27
N ARG A 97 -14.55 38.94 8.56
CA ARG A 97 -14.52 37.60 9.15
C ARG A 97 -15.75 36.84 8.68
N VAL A 98 -15.50 35.65 8.16
CA VAL A 98 -16.53 34.76 7.63
C VAL A 98 -16.38 33.37 8.23
N THR A 99 -17.44 32.58 8.17
CA THR A 99 -17.43 31.18 8.56
C THR A 99 -17.84 30.35 7.35
N VAL A 100 -16.97 29.44 6.92
CA VAL A 100 -17.32 28.43 5.92
C VAL A 100 -18.03 27.29 6.64
N SER A 101 -19.34 27.17 6.42
CA SER A 101 -20.18 26.14 7.03
C SER A 101 -20.54 25.10 5.98
N ALA A 102 -20.31 23.83 6.27
CA ALA A 102 -20.71 22.74 5.40
C ALA A 102 -21.60 21.76 6.16
N SER A 103 -22.54 21.16 5.43
CA SER A 103 -23.40 20.08 5.91
C SER A 103 -23.48 18.97 4.85
N LEU A 104 -23.44 17.73 5.32
CA LEU A 104 -23.47 16.52 4.53
C LEU A 104 -24.59 15.62 5.04
N THR A 105 -25.63 15.45 4.25
CA THR A 105 -26.67 14.43 4.48
C THR A 105 -26.25 13.14 3.81
N VAL A 106 -26.27 12.04 4.57
CA VAL A 106 -25.87 10.71 4.12
C VAL A 106 -27.03 9.75 4.32
N TRP A 107 -27.39 9.03 3.26
CA TRP A 107 -28.34 7.94 3.32
C TRP A 107 -27.63 6.60 3.16
N CYS A 108 -27.90 5.67 4.08
CA CYS A 108 -27.31 4.33 4.12
C CYS A 108 -28.42 3.27 4.22
N GLN A 109 -28.15 2.05 3.75
CA GLN A 109 -29.04 0.92 4.07
C GLN A 109 -28.87 0.55 5.55
N LYS A 110 -30.00 0.44 6.26
CA LYS A 110 -30.01 -0.03 7.65
C LYS A 110 -29.48 -1.46 7.70
N THR A 111 -28.54 -1.71 8.62
CA THR A 111 -28.01 -3.05 8.81
C THR A 111 -29.12 -3.94 9.34
N ALA A 112 -29.54 -4.95 8.57
CA ALA A 112 -30.52 -5.92 9.01
C ALA A 112 -30.08 -6.52 10.36
N LYS A 113 -30.88 -6.33 11.42
CA LYS A 113 -30.82 -7.31 12.52
C LYS A 113 -31.30 -8.62 11.92
N LYS A 114 -30.53 -9.68 12.15
CA LYS A 114 -30.77 -11.02 11.58
C LYS A 114 -31.99 -11.64 12.27
N ASP A 115 -33.18 -11.09 12.06
CA ASP A 115 -34.42 -11.70 12.51
C ASP A 115 -34.72 -12.91 11.63
N GLN A 116 -34.79 -14.09 12.27
CA GLN A 116 -34.84 -15.39 11.60
C GLN A 116 -36.18 -15.68 10.89
N GLU A 117 -37.18 -14.78 10.93
CA GLU A 117 -38.56 -15.14 10.56
C GLU A 117 -39.19 -14.36 9.39
N SER A 118 -38.62 -13.25 8.90
CA SER A 118 -39.26 -12.48 7.79
C SER A 118 -38.63 -12.76 6.42
N LYS A 119 -39.37 -13.41 5.51
CA LYS A 119 -38.96 -13.69 4.11
C LYS A 119 -39.12 -12.50 3.14
N VAL A 120 -39.50 -11.31 3.63
CA VAL A 120 -39.62 -10.09 2.82
C VAL A 120 -38.87 -8.97 3.53
N TYR A 121 -37.66 -8.67 3.07
CA TYR A 121 -36.84 -7.59 3.60
C TYR A 121 -37.08 -6.32 2.78
N VAL A 122 -37.86 -5.37 3.32
CA VAL A 122 -37.89 -4.01 2.78
C VAL A 122 -36.66 -3.29 3.34
N PRO A 123 -35.70 -2.87 2.50
CA PRO A 123 -34.51 -2.20 3.01
C PRO A 123 -34.91 -0.82 3.56
N GLU A 124 -34.88 -0.68 4.89
CA GLU A 124 -35.00 0.62 5.55
C GLU A 124 -33.74 1.47 5.26
N VAL A 125 -33.94 2.75 4.99
CA VAL A 125 -32.85 3.72 4.81
C VAL A 125 -32.68 4.53 6.09
N GLU A 126 -31.45 4.63 6.55
CA GLU A 126 -31.03 5.48 7.67
C GLU A 126 -30.44 6.79 7.13
N GLU A 127 -30.73 7.91 7.81
CA GLU A 127 -30.24 9.24 7.46
C GLU A 127 -29.35 9.77 8.58
N ASP A 128 -28.11 10.10 8.22
CA ASP A 128 -27.13 10.76 9.08
C ASP A 128 -26.81 12.14 8.55
N VAL A 129 -26.62 13.12 9.44
CA VAL A 129 -26.26 14.49 9.07
C VAL A 129 -24.99 14.90 9.78
N TYR A 130 -23.99 15.25 9.00
CA TYR A 130 -22.71 15.77 9.47
C TYR A 130 -22.63 17.27 9.16
N SER A 131 -22.06 18.06 10.05
CA SER A 131 -21.81 19.48 9.81
C SER A 131 -20.46 19.88 10.38
N TYR A 132 -19.79 20.82 9.72
CA TYR A 132 -18.55 21.40 10.22
C TYR A 132 -18.44 22.86 9.81
N GLU A 133 -17.85 23.67 10.68
CA GLU A 133 -17.65 25.10 10.47
C GLU A 133 -16.18 25.46 10.63
N MET A 134 -15.67 26.30 9.73
CA MET A 134 -14.31 26.83 9.80
C MET A 134 -14.34 28.34 9.71
N ASP A 135 -13.67 28.99 10.64
CA ASP A 135 -13.41 30.42 10.58
C ASP A 135 -12.44 30.75 9.44
N ALA A 136 -12.73 31.83 8.75
CA ALA A 136 -11.92 32.37 7.67
C ALA A 136 -12.03 33.90 7.61
N ARG A 137 -11.26 34.51 6.71
CA ARG A 137 -11.35 35.93 6.39
C ARG A 137 -11.41 36.14 4.88
N ILE A 138 -12.11 37.16 4.44
CA ILE A 138 -12.04 37.62 3.05
C ILE A 138 -10.80 38.51 2.86
N ASP A 139 -10.03 38.21 1.81
CA ASP A 139 -8.92 39.01 1.32
C ASP A 139 -9.11 39.24 -0.18
N LEU A 140 -9.69 40.40 -0.53
CA LEU A 140 -9.98 40.74 -1.91
C LEU A 140 -8.70 41.08 -2.69
N SER A 141 -7.57 41.33 -2.02
CA SER A 141 -6.29 41.56 -2.70
C SER A 141 -5.78 40.31 -3.42
N LYS A 142 -6.22 39.13 -2.98
CA LYS A 142 -5.89 37.84 -3.60
C LYS A 142 -6.82 37.47 -4.77
N ARG A 143 -7.87 38.26 -5.01
CA ARG A 143 -8.86 37.98 -6.05
C ARG A 143 -8.20 38.02 -7.42
N ASP A 144 -8.32 36.95 -8.19
CA ASP A 144 -7.78 36.89 -9.54
C ASP A 144 -8.78 36.19 -10.48
N ALA A 145 -9.64 37.01 -11.07
CA ALA A 145 -10.68 36.57 -11.99
C ALA A 145 -10.15 35.87 -13.26
N LYS A 146 -8.83 35.94 -13.53
CA LYS A 146 -8.19 35.30 -14.68
C LYS A 146 -7.43 34.02 -14.33
N ARG A 147 -7.30 33.67 -13.04
CA ARG A 147 -6.60 32.44 -12.64
C ARG A 147 -7.40 31.19 -13.01
N PRO A 148 -6.84 30.31 -13.87
CA PRO A 148 -7.49 29.03 -14.17
C PRO A 148 -7.67 28.20 -12.90
N GLY A 149 -8.84 27.60 -12.73
CA GLY A 149 -9.10 26.64 -11.64
C GLY A 149 -9.44 27.25 -10.28
N VAL A 150 -9.64 28.57 -10.19
CA VAL A 150 -10.33 29.21 -9.06
C VAL A 150 -11.81 28.85 -9.11
N PHE A 151 -12.37 28.40 -7.99
CA PHE A 151 -13.78 28.04 -7.87
C PHE A 151 -14.45 28.92 -6.80
N ASN A 152 -15.53 29.60 -7.19
CA ASN A 152 -16.31 30.48 -6.33
C ASN A 152 -15.44 31.52 -5.59
N TRP A 153 -15.26 31.34 -4.28
CA TRP A 153 -14.54 32.25 -3.38
C TRP A 153 -13.18 31.71 -2.92
N ASP A 154 -12.70 30.60 -3.51
CA ASP A 154 -11.45 29.93 -3.10
C ASP A 154 -10.21 30.84 -3.17
N ASP A 155 -10.19 31.83 -4.05
CA ASP A 155 -9.08 32.78 -4.21
C ASP A 155 -9.05 33.86 -3.12
N VAL A 156 -10.20 34.20 -2.54
CA VAL A 156 -10.35 35.29 -1.56
C VAL A 156 -10.61 34.82 -0.14
N VAL A 157 -11.08 33.58 0.08
CA VAL A 157 -11.24 33.03 1.44
C VAL A 157 -9.90 32.53 1.94
N VAL A 158 -9.41 33.19 2.98
CA VAL A 158 -8.10 32.99 3.59
C VAL A 158 -8.25 32.34 4.95
N ASP A 159 -7.42 31.32 5.17
CA ASP A 159 -7.24 30.72 6.48
C ASP A 159 -6.52 31.71 7.42
N PRO A 160 -7.09 32.03 8.59
CA PRO A 160 -6.50 32.98 9.53
C PRO A 160 -5.14 32.53 10.06
N TYR A 161 -4.85 31.22 10.08
CA TYR A 161 -3.59 30.70 10.60
C TYR A 161 -2.45 30.79 9.59
N SER A 162 -2.67 30.31 8.36
CA SER A 162 -1.61 30.29 7.35
C SER A 162 -1.51 31.60 6.55
N GLY A 163 -2.56 32.44 6.55
CA GLY A 163 -2.64 33.61 5.67
C GLY A 163 -2.74 33.25 4.17
N LEU A 164 -3.00 31.98 3.86
CA LEU A 164 -3.13 31.48 2.49
C LEU A 164 -4.61 31.33 2.12
N SER A 165 -4.94 31.66 0.88
CA SER A 165 -6.27 31.36 0.35
C SER A 165 -6.46 29.87 0.13
N TYR A 166 -7.71 29.43 0.07
CA TYR A 166 -8.05 28.04 -0.25
C TYR A 166 -7.47 27.59 -1.60
N HIS A 167 -7.38 28.50 -2.57
CA HIS A 167 -6.74 28.25 -3.86
C HIS A 167 -5.22 28.04 -3.72
N GLU A 168 -4.54 28.88 -2.95
CA GLU A 168 -3.09 28.71 -2.67
C GLU A 168 -2.82 27.39 -1.96
N LYS A 169 -3.60 27.05 -0.91
CA LYS A 169 -3.51 25.76 -0.23
C LYS A 169 -3.76 24.58 -1.19
N LYS A 170 -4.66 24.74 -2.16
CA LYS A 170 -4.94 23.70 -3.19
C LYS A 170 -3.76 23.51 -4.11
N GLN A 171 -3.11 24.60 -4.55
CA GLN A 171 -1.90 24.54 -5.37
C GLN A 171 -0.74 23.89 -4.63
N MET A 172 -0.66 24.08 -3.31
CA MET A 172 0.34 23.44 -2.46
C MET A 172 -0.02 22.02 -2.02
N GLY A 173 -1.21 21.51 -2.38
CA GLY A 173 -1.63 20.13 -2.15
C GLY A 173 -2.24 19.82 -0.77
N PHE A 174 -2.34 20.79 0.13
CA PHE A 174 -2.82 20.60 1.51
C PHE A 174 -4.10 21.39 1.85
N LYS A 175 -4.90 21.78 0.84
CA LYS A 175 -6.26 22.31 1.11
C LYS A 175 -7.06 21.28 1.91
N VAL A 176 -7.43 21.69 3.12
CA VAL A 176 -8.44 21.05 3.97
C VAL A 176 -9.59 22.04 4.10
N SER A 177 -10.80 21.56 3.88
CA SER A 177 -12.04 22.31 3.94
C SER A 177 -13.00 21.70 4.97
N PRO A 178 -14.09 22.38 5.33
CA PRO A 178 -15.11 21.78 6.19
C PRO A 178 -15.67 20.45 5.65
N ARG A 179 -15.66 20.28 4.31
CA ARG A 179 -16.00 19.01 3.65
C ARG A 179 -15.13 17.86 4.12
N ASP A 180 -13.82 18.07 4.17
CA ASP A 180 -12.86 17.03 4.54
C ASP A 180 -13.06 16.60 6.00
N MET A 181 -13.46 17.53 6.88
CA MET A 181 -13.77 17.25 8.28
C MET A 181 -15.08 16.48 8.44
N MET A 182 -16.15 16.86 7.74
CA MET A 182 -17.40 16.09 7.73
C MET A 182 -17.20 14.69 7.16
N LEU A 183 -16.43 14.56 6.07
CA LEU A 183 -16.12 13.26 5.50
C LEU A 183 -15.27 12.41 6.45
N SER A 184 -14.38 13.02 7.23
CA SER A 184 -13.62 12.32 8.28
C SER A 184 -14.56 11.71 9.33
N GLN A 185 -15.61 12.43 9.72
CA GLN A 185 -16.61 11.90 10.65
C GLN A 185 -17.43 10.76 10.01
N TYR A 186 -17.90 10.92 8.76
CA TYR A 186 -18.56 9.83 8.03
C TYR A 186 -17.66 8.58 7.90
N LEU A 187 -16.37 8.75 7.64
CA LEU A 187 -15.42 7.65 7.54
C LEU A 187 -15.32 6.87 8.85
N ARG A 188 -15.25 7.59 9.98
CA ARG A 188 -15.25 6.99 11.31
C ARG A 188 -16.51 6.15 11.56
N ASP A 189 -17.67 6.69 11.23
CA ASP A 189 -18.95 6.09 11.60
C ASP A 189 -19.34 4.93 10.67
N HIS A 190 -18.96 4.98 9.39
CA HIS A 190 -19.41 4.00 8.39
C HIS A 190 -18.29 3.19 7.72
N VAL A 191 -17.04 3.62 7.74
CA VAL A 191 -15.96 3.00 6.92
C VAL A 191 -14.90 2.32 7.77
N HIS A 192 -14.51 2.91 8.90
CA HIS A 192 -13.52 2.34 9.82
C HIS A 192 -13.99 0.97 10.34
N TYR A 193 -13.03 0.13 10.73
CA TYR A 193 -13.35 -1.14 11.34
C TYR A 193 -13.92 -0.90 12.74
N ARG A 194 -14.98 -1.64 13.12
CA ARG A 194 -15.57 -1.53 14.46
C ARG A 194 -14.61 -1.98 15.56
N THR A 195 -13.74 -2.94 15.23
CA THR A 195 -12.70 -3.46 16.09
C THR A 195 -11.41 -3.54 15.30
N ARG A 196 -10.27 -3.46 15.98
CA ARG A 196 -8.96 -3.64 15.32
C ARG A 196 -8.90 -4.99 14.64
N ARG A 197 -8.25 -5.00 13.47
CA ARG A 197 -7.94 -6.23 12.74
C ARG A 197 -6.74 -6.87 13.42
N VAL A 198 -6.98 -8.00 14.05
CA VAL A 198 -5.97 -8.85 14.69
C VAL A 198 -6.12 -10.28 14.18
N CYS A 199 -5.08 -11.08 14.39
CA CYS A 199 -5.10 -12.52 14.15
C CYS A 199 -6.24 -13.19 14.95
N ARG A 200 -6.88 -14.20 14.36
CA ARG A 200 -8.03 -14.90 14.97
C ARG A 200 -7.56 -15.98 15.94
N HIS A 201 -6.48 -16.68 15.62
CA HIS A 201 -6.00 -17.87 16.32
C HIS A 201 -4.78 -17.59 17.20
N ASN A 202 -4.06 -16.50 16.95
CA ASN A 202 -3.06 -15.93 17.87
C ASN A 202 -3.35 -14.43 18.10
N PRO A 203 -4.44 -14.06 18.79
CA PRO A 203 -4.86 -12.67 18.92
C PRO A 203 -3.88 -11.84 19.77
N LEU A 204 -3.68 -10.59 19.35
CA LEU A 204 -2.98 -9.58 20.15
C LEU A 204 -4.01 -8.65 20.81
N GLU A 205 -3.86 -8.43 22.11
CA GLU A 205 -4.61 -7.38 22.82
C GLU A 205 -4.00 -6.01 22.52
N ALA A 206 -4.35 -5.45 21.35
CA ALA A 206 -3.81 -4.19 20.87
C ALA A 206 -4.65 -2.98 21.34
N SER A 207 -3.99 -2.06 22.04
CA SER A 207 -4.53 -0.77 22.46
C SER A 207 -4.43 0.30 21.36
N ARG A 208 -3.51 0.12 20.42
CA ARG A 208 -3.18 1.03 19.30
C ARG A 208 -3.04 0.29 17.98
N ALA A 209 -2.94 1.03 16.88
CA ALA A 209 -2.71 0.42 15.58
C ALA A 209 -1.26 -0.04 15.44
N VAL A 210 -0.29 0.75 15.91
CA VAL A 210 1.13 0.37 15.96
C VAL A 210 1.55 0.03 17.39
N GLU A 211 1.99 -1.22 17.58
CA GLU A 211 2.32 -1.82 18.88
C GLU A 211 3.80 -2.22 19.00
N PHE A 212 4.46 -1.75 20.08
CA PHE A 212 5.88 -1.97 20.37
C PHE A 212 6.16 -2.69 21.71
N GLY A 213 5.29 -2.54 22.74
CA GLY A 213 5.59 -2.82 24.16
C GLY A 213 4.40 -3.35 25.00
N ASP A 214 4.58 -3.62 26.30
CA ASP A 214 3.59 -4.18 27.26
C ASP A 214 2.98 -5.55 26.91
N GLY A 215 3.83 -6.55 26.64
CA GLY A 215 3.38 -7.92 26.28
C GLY A 215 3.13 -8.12 24.77
N SER A 216 3.20 -7.03 23.99
CA SER A 216 3.16 -7.01 22.52
C SER A 216 4.54 -7.00 21.85
N LEU A 217 5.65 -7.08 22.60
CA LEU A 217 7.00 -7.19 22.05
C LEU A 217 6.98 -8.26 20.96
N VAL A 218 7.31 -7.87 19.73
CA VAL A 218 7.07 -8.69 18.53
C VAL A 218 7.70 -10.07 18.65
N SER A 219 8.90 -10.14 19.22
CA SER A 219 9.56 -11.41 19.51
C SER A 219 8.77 -12.30 20.47
N LYS A 220 8.21 -11.75 21.55
CA LYS A 220 7.33 -12.50 22.48
C LYS A 220 6.05 -12.97 21.79
N PHE A 221 5.46 -12.16 20.91
CA PHE A 221 4.27 -12.54 20.16
C PHE A 221 4.53 -13.75 19.26
N PHE A 222 5.62 -13.73 18.48
CA PHE A 222 5.95 -14.83 17.58
C PHE A 222 6.51 -16.06 18.30
N LEU A 223 7.23 -15.91 19.41
CA LEU A 223 7.71 -17.04 20.22
C LEU A 223 6.58 -17.82 20.89
N LYS A 224 5.40 -17.20 21.10
CA LYS A 224 4.20 -17.90 21.60
C LYS A 224 3.53 -18.77 20.52
N ASN A 225 3.88 -18.58 19.24
CA ASN A 225 3.31 -19.38 18.16
C ASN A 225 3.95 -20.78 18.15
N GLU A 226 3.14 -21.80 18.40
CA GLU A 226 3.58 -23.20 18.52
C GLU A 226 4.19 -23.80 17.25
N HIS A 227 3.95 -23.20 16.08
CA HIS A 227 4.40 -23.75 14.80
C HIS A 227 5.65 -23.06 14.25
N LEU A 228 5.81 -21.73 14.44
CA LEU A 228 6.92 -20.96 13.87
C LEU A 228 8.29 -21.45 14.36
N PHE A 229 8.38 -21.83 15.63
CA PHE A 229 9.61 -22.30 16.28
C PHE A 229 9.52 -23.78 16.69
N SER A 230 8.77 -24.59 15.92
CA SER A 230 8.65 -26.03 16.17
C SER A 230 9.94 -26.80 15.84
N ASP A 231 10.02 -28.06 16.28
CA ASP A 231 11.23 -28.88 16.24
C ASP A 231 11.87 -29.00 14.86
N ILE A 232 11.10 -29.23 13.80
CA ILE A 232 11.64 -29.41 12.44
C ILE A 232 12.21 -28.10 11.87
N PRO A 233 11.47 -26.96 11.86
CA PRO A 233 12.04 -25.66 11.52
C PRO A 233 13.31 -25.31 12.31
N GLU A 234 13.33 -25.61 13.62
CA GLU A 234 14.48 -25.33 14.48
C GLU A 234 15.69 -26.20 14.10
N LYS A 235 15.48 -27.52 14.01
CA LYS A 235 16.52 -28.51 13.68
C LYS A 235 17.23 -28.21 12.37
N HIS A 236 16.49 -27.74 11.36
CA HIS A 236 17.03 -27.42 10.05
C HIS A 236 17.40 -25.93 9.88
N GLY A 237 17.35 -25.12 10.94
CA GLY A 237 17.79 -23.73 10.92
C GLY A 237 16.87 -22.75 10.18
N LEU A 238 15.62 -23.14 9.86
CA LEU A 238 14.64 -22.23 9.27
C LEU A 238 14.30 -21.07 10.23
N CYS A 239 14.28 -21.34 11.54
CA CYS A 239 14.06 -20.34 12.58
C CYS A 239 15.09 -19.20 12.56
N ASN A 240 16.28 -19.40 11.96
CA ASN A 240 17.27 -18.33 11.81
C ASN A 240 16.74 -17.16 10.99
N VAL A 241 15.85 -17.42 10.02
CA VAL A 241 15.18 -16.36 9.24
C VAL A 241 14.34 -15.49 10.16
N PHE A 242 13.48 -16.11 10.97
CA PHE A 242 12.63 -15.37 11.91
C PHE A 242 13.46 -14.63 12.96
N ARG A 243 14.49 -15.25 13.54
CA ARG A 243 15.38 -14.60 14.51
C ARG A 243 16.12 -13.41 13.90
N SER A 244 16.66 -13.56 12.69
CA SER A 244 17.35 -12.49 11.97
C SER A 244 16.42 -11.30 11.75
N VAL A 245 15.20 -11.57 11.28
CA VAL A 245 14.18 -10.56 11.03
C VAL A 245 13.75 -9.87 12.32
N LEU A 246 13.50 -10.61 13.40
CA LEU A 246 13.11 -10.07 14.71
C LEU A 246 14.20 -9.18 15.31
N ASN A 247 15.46 -9.62 15.26
CA ASN A 247 16.63 -8.86 15.73
C ASN A 247 16.80 -7.53 14.99
N SER A 248 16.32 -7.48 13.76
CA SER A 248 16.40 -6.28 12.95
C SER A 248 15.54 -5.14 13.54
N GLY A 249 14.52 -5.45 14.36
CA GLY A 249 13.63 -4.48 14.98
C GLY A 249 12.35 -4.33 14.18
N LEU A 250 11.26 -4.87 14.74
CA LEU A 250 9.92 -4.89 14.15
C LEU A 250 8.88 -4.43 15.15
N PHE A 251 7.70 -4.10 14.64
CA PHE A 251 6.49 -3.80 15.40
C PHE A 251 5.28 -4.42 14.71
N LEU A 252 4.21 -4.66 15.47
CA LEU A 252 2.97 -5.26 14.94
C LEU A 252 1.97 -4.17 14.57
N ARG A 253 1.12 -4.46 13.58
CA ARG A 253 0.07 -3.56 13.13
C ARG A 253 -1.33 -4.16 13.27
N ALA A 254 -2.09 -3.63 14.23
CA ALA A 254 -3.49 -3.97 14.51
C ALA A 254 -4.43 -2.86 13.98
N ALA A 255 -4.61 -2.80 12.66
CA ALA A 255 -5.27 -1.68 12.00
C ALA A 255 -6.73 -1.48 12.41
N ILE A 256 -7.14 -0.22 12.63
CA ILE A 256 -8.55 0.21 12.79
C ILE A 256 -9.11 0.84 11.50
N THR A 257 -8.23 1.29 10.60
CA THR A 257 -8.63 1.79 9.28
C THR A 257 -8.13 0.90 8.15
N ARG A 258 -8.79 0.95 6.98
CA ARG A 258 -8.29 0.26 5.78
C ARG A 258 -6.96 0.86 5.32
N ARG A 259 -6.76 2.18 5.49
CA ARG A 259 -5.52 2.90 5.15
C ARG A 259 -4.31 2.33 5.89
N GLU A 260 -4.45 2.14 7.20
CA GLU A 260 -3.44 1.44 8.01
C GLU A 260 -3.24 0.00 7.53
N PHE A 261 -4.34 -0.74 7.31
CA PHE A 261 -4.29 -2.17 7.02
C PHE A 261 -3.52 -2.52 5.74
N ILE A 262 -3.73 -1.73 4.67
CA ILE A 262 -3.19 -2.02 3.33
C ILE A 262 -1.82 -1.41 3.07
N TYR A 263 -1.35 -0.50 3.91
CA TYR A 263 -0.05 0.14 3.69
C TYR A 263 1.06 -0.92 3.81
N TRP A 264 1.91 -1.08 2.80
CA TRP A 264 2.95 -2.09 2.81
C TRP A 264 4.27 -1.52 2.33
N LEU A 265 5.24 -1.47 3.25
CA LEU A 265 6.60 -1.02 3.00
C LEU A 265 7.54 -1.69 4.03
N PRO A 266 7.86 -2.98 3.84
CA PRO A 266 8.74 -3.73 4.75
C PRO A 266 10.05 -3.00 5.01
N GLY A 267 10.43 -2.91 6.29
CA GLY A 267 11.65 -2.24 6.74
C GLY A 267 11.49 -0.81 7.27
N LEU A 268 10.35 -0.15 7.05
CA LEU A 268 10.06 1.19 7.57
C LEU A 268 8.83 1.19 8.50
N ASN A 269 7.94 2.19 8.38
CA ASN A 269 6.80 2.41 9.28
C ASN A 269 5.53 1.60 8.91
N ALA A 270 5.64 0.53 8.12
CA ALA A 270 4.50 -0.35 7.84
C ALA A 270 4.23 -1.35 8.99
N GLY A 271 5.27 -1.95 9.57
CA GLY A 271 5.12 -3.04 10.56
C GLY A 271 4.52 -4.31 9.98
N VAL A 272 4.47 -5.38 10.79
CA VAL A 272 3.88 -6.66 10.37
C VAL A 272 2.36 -6.61 10.61
N PRO A 273 1.51 -6.72 9.57
CA PRO A 273 0.07 -6.68 9.74
C PRO A 273 -0.46 -7.94 10.42
N LEU A 274 -1.41 -7.76 11.32
CA LEU A 274 -2.14 -8.87 11.93
C LEU A 274 -3.35 -9.20 11.06
N VAL A 275 -3.18 -10.17 10.15
CA VAL A 275 -4.22 -10.57 9.21
C VAL A 275 -4.96 -11.81 9.72
N PRO A 276 -6.26 -11.72 10.07
CA PRO A 276 -7.02 -12.88 10.48
C PRO A 276 -7.23 -13.84 9.30
N LYS A 277 -7.06 -15.14 9.56
CA LYS A 277 -7.45 -16.22 8.62
C LYS A 277 -8.52 -17.11 9.23
N ASP A 278 -9.09 -17.97 8.38
CA ASP A 278 -10.18 -18.85 8.80
C ASP A 278 -9.72 -19.99 9.69
N ASP A 279 -8.50 -20.49 9.49
CA ASP A 279 -7.87 -21.53 10.29
C ASP A 279 -6.46 -21.12 10.77
N ALA A 280 -6.01 -21.74 11.86
CA ALA A 280 -4.75 -21.42 12.53
C ALA A 280 -3.51 -21.71 11.66
N ILE A 281 -3.57 -22.76 10.83
CA ILE A 281 -2.44 -23.20 10.00
C ILE A 281 -2.24 -22.23 8.82
N HIS A 282 -3.32 -21.80 8.19
CA HIS A 282 -3.29 -20.73 7.20
C HIS A 282 -2.84 -19.41 7.83
N GLU A 283 -3.26 -19.09 9.06
CA GLU A 283 -2.80 -17.89 9.75
C GLU A 283 -1.29 -17.90 10.00
N VAL A 284 -0.72 -18.99 10.55
CA VAL A 284 0.72 -19.04 10.84
C VAL A 284 1.59 -19.05 9.60
N THR A 285 1.19 -19.76 8.55
CA THR A 285 1.94 -19.77 7.28
C THR A 285 1.87 -18.41 6.58
N PHE A 286 0.73 -17.69 6.70
CA PHE A 286 0.63 -16.31 6.23
C PHE A 286 1.52 -15.37 7.06
N GLN A 287 1.59 -15.56 8.38
CA GLN A 287 2.52 -14.83 9.25
C GLN A 287 3.99 -15.10 8.89
N ALA A 288 4.35 -16.36 8.62
CA ALA A 288 5.69 -16.73 8.18
C ALA A 288 6.06 -16.05 6.85
N HIS A 289 5.11 -15.99 5.92
CA HIS A 289 5.25 -15.29 4.64
C HIS A 289 5.50 -13.79 4.86
N ASP A 290 4.61 -13.11 5.58
CA ASP A 290 4.72 -11.67 5.86
C ASP A 290 6.02 -11.32 6.62
N LEU A 291 6.42 -12.15 7.58
CA LEU A 291 7.65 -11.95 8.34
C LEU A 291 8.89 -12.07 7.46
N THR A 292 8.88 -12.98 6.48
CA THR A 292 10.02 -13.19 5.58
C THR A 292 10.30 -11.98 4.69
N HIS A 293 9.30 -11.19 4.34
CA HIS A 293 9.52 -9.95 3.58
C HIS A 293 10.47 -8.98 4.28
N PHE A 294 10.55 -9.00 5.61
CA PHE A 294 11.44 -8.12 6.37
C PHE A 294 12.91 -8.57 6.33
N LEU A 295 13.22 -9.74 5.77
CA LEU A 295 14.58 -10.14 5.42
C LEU A 295 15.11 -9.33 4.20
N LEU A 296 14.19 -8.89 3.36
CA LEU A 296 14.40 -8.09 2.15
C LEU A 296 13.59 -6.80 2.22
N PRO A 297 13.94 -5.88 3.14
CA PRO A 297 13.24 -4.61 3.24
C PRO A 297 13.37 -3.83 1.94
N ASP A 298 12.33 -3.08 1.59
CA ASP A 298 12.25 -2.40 0.30
C ASP A 298 13.39 -1.38 0.13
N LEU A 299 13.89 -1.25 -1.10
CA LEU A 299 14.92 -0.27 -1.42
C LEU A 299 14.40 1.15 -1.22
N ILE A 300 15.21 2.01 -0.62
CA ILE A 300 14.85 3.39 -0.34
C ILE A 300 14.94 4.24 -1.62
N PHE A 301 13.82 4.85 -2.00
CA PHE A 301 13.78 5.80 -3.10
C PHE A 301 14.44 7.12 -2.69
N THR A 302 15.46 7.54 -3.45
CA THR A 302 16.12 8.84 -3.28
C THR A 302 16.16 9.63 -4.59
N GLU A 303 16.15 8.94 -5.73
CA GLU A 303 16.26 9.55 -7.05
C GLU A 303 15.52 8.74 -8.10
N HIS A 304 15.13 9.41 -9.19
CA HIS A 304 14.38 8.81 -10.28
C HIS A 304 15.28 8.56 -11.49
N SER A 305 15.34 7.31 -11.94
CA SER A 305 15.87 6.94 -13.26
C SER A 305 15.12 5.72 -13.80
N ARG A 306 15.37 5.37 -15.08
CA ARG A 306 14.84 4.15 -15.67
C ARG A 306 15.46 2.93 -15.02
N LEU A 307 16.78 2.94 -14.80
CA LEU A 307 17.47 1.88 -14.07
C LEU A 307 16.90 1.67 -12.67
N TYR A 308 16.70 2.74 -11.90
CA TYR A 308 16.21 2.62 -10.52
C TYR A 308 14.77 2.14 -10.45
N ARG A 309 13.93 2.49 -11.43
CA ARG A 309 12.60 1.89 -11.55
C ARG A 309 12.70 0.37 -11.72
N ARG A 310 13.58 -0.09 -12.62
CA ARG A 310 13.78 -1.53 -12.89
C ARG A 310 14.30 -2.23 -11.64
N LEU A 311 15.33 -1.69 -10.99
CA LEU A 311 15.92 -2.28 -9.78
C LEU A 311 14.95 -2.33 -8.60
N TYR A 312 14.17 -1.27 -8.37
CA TYR A 312 13.15 -1.26 -7.33
C TYR A 312 12.11 -2.37 -7.54
N ILE A 313 11.63 -2.51 -8.79
CA ILE A 313 10.66 -3.56 -9.15
C ILE A 313 11.28 -4.95 -9.02
N ILE A 314 12.49 -5.17 -9.55
CA ILE A 314 13.22 -6.45 -9.44
C ILE A 314 13.39 -6.82 -7.96
N TYR A 315 13.85 -5.90 -7.12
CA TYR A 315 14.10 -6.17 -5.71
C TYR A 315 12.83 -6.55 -4.94
N ARG A 316 11.72 -5.85 -5.20
CA ARG A 316 10.39 -6.16 -4.66
C ARG A 316 9.88 -7.52 -5.11
N MET A 317 10.01 -7.84 -6.39
CA MET A 317 9.63 -9.15 -6.93
C MET A 317 10.53 -10.27 -6.39
N LEU A 318 11.83 -10.00 -6.15
CA LEU A 318 12.73 -10.94 -5.47
C LEU A 318 12.27 -11.19 -4.03
N SER A 319 11.80 -10.16 -3.32
CA SER A 319 11.23 -10.31 -1.97
C SER A 319 10.06 -11.32 -1.99
N GLU A 320 9.11 -11.17 -2.91
CA GLU A 320 8.00 -12.12 -3.11
C GLU A 320 8.47 -13.53 -3.51
N ALA A 321 9.42 -13.63 -4.44
CA ALA A 321 9.94 -14.93 -4.85
C ALA A 321 10.62 -15.68 -3.70
N VAL A 322 11.33 -14.97 -2.82
CA VAL A 322 11.96 -15.51 -1.61
C VAL A 322 10.91 -15.92 -0.59
N THR A 323 9.91 -15.08 -0.32
CA THR A 323 8.87 -15.39 0.67
C THR A 323 8.07 -16.63 0.28
N LEU A 324 7.70 -16.77 -0.99
CA LEU A 324 7.00 -17.96 -1.48
C LEU A 324 7.82 -19.25 -1.32
N VAL A 325 9.10 -19.25 -1.74
CA VAL A 325 9.94 -20.46 -1.62
C VAL A 325 10.21 -20.80 -0.16
N PHE A 326 10.52 -19.80 0.67
CA PHE A 326 10.79 -20.04 2.08
C PHE A 326 9.53 -20.45 2.86
N ALA A 327 8.48 -19.62 2.84
CA ALA A 327 7.31 -19.80 3.69
C ALA A 327 6.32 -20.82 3.14
N ASP A 328 6.08 -20.84 1.82
CA ASP A 328 5.04 -21.68 1.21
C ASP A 328 5.55 -23.01 0.66
N MET A 329 6.87 -23.20 0.52
CA MET A 329 7.48 -24.50 0.23
C MET A 329 8.22 -25.07 1.44
N LEU A 330 9.33 -24.46 1.87
CA LEU A 330 10.22 -25.06 2.87
C LEU A 330 9.59 -25.13 4.27
N PHE A 331 9.04 -24.02 4.76
CA PHE A 331 8.41 -23.97 6.08
C PHE A 331 7.16 -24.85 6.13
N VAL A 332 6.33 -24.82 5.09
CA VAL A 332 5.19 -25.76 4.94
C VAL A 332 5.64 -27.22 5.00
N GLU A 333 6.70 -27.59 4.26
CA GLU A 333 7.21 -28.96 4.28
C GLU A 333 7.78 -29.33 5.66
N ALA A 334 8.42 -28.39 6.36
CA ALA A 334 8.88 -28.61 7.73
C ALA A 334 7.73 -28.89 8.69
N LEU A 335 6.63 -28.12 8.61
CA LEU A 335 5.42 -28.37 9.40
C LEU A 335 4.79 -29.73 9.09
N ARG A 336 4.70 -30.10 7.80
CA ARG A 336 4.18 -31.41 7.38
C ARG A 336 5.02 -32.56 7.94
N ARG A 337 6.35 -32.46 7.88
CA ARG A 337 7.26 -33.46 8.46
C ARG A 337 7.23 -33.48 9.99
N GLY A 338 6.87 -32.36 10.62
CA GLY A 338 6.57 -32.27 12.04
C GLY A 338 5.28 -32.97 12.47
N GLY A 339 4.56 -33.62 11.54
CA GLY A 339 3.35 -34.38 11.83
C GLY A 339 2.06 -33.56 11.80
N LEU A 340 2.11 -32.31 11.32
CA LEU A 340 0.93 -31.46 11.24
C LEU A 340 0.01 -31.90 10.08
N GLU A 341 -1.20 -32.33 10.42
CA GLU A 341 -2.23 -32.71 9.46
C GLU A 341 -2.95 -31.48 8.89
N TYR A 342 -2.78 -31.22 7.60
CA TYR A 342 -3.43 -30.13 6.88
C TYR A 342 -3.51 -30.45 5.38
N ASP A 343 -4.51 -29.91 4.68
CA ASP A 343 -4.58 -30.03 3.22
C ASP A 343 -3.63 -29.04 2.55
N TRP A 344 -2.36 -29.47 2.44
CA TRP A 344 -1.29 -28.70 1.83
C TRP A 344 -1.49 -28.46 0.32
N THR A 345 -2.37 -29.23 -0.35
CA THR A 345 -2.62 -29.08 -1.79
C THR A 345 -3.29 -27.74 -2.13
N LYS A 346 -3.99 -27.12 -1.18
CA LYS A 346 -4.55 -25.76 -1.31
C LYS A 346 -3.47 -24.70 -1.56
N ARG A 347 -2.24 -24.96 -1.12
CA ARG A 347 -1.06 -24.14 -1.45
C ARG A 347 -0.45 -24.68 -2.73
N ARG A 348 -1.05 -24.39 -3.89
CA ARG A 348 -0.66 -24.91 -5.22
C ARG A 348 0.85 -24.91 -5.55
N ILE A 349 1.65 -24.09 -4.87
CA ILE A 349 3.12 -24.09 -4.95
C ILE A 349 3.79 -25.29 -4.24
N TRP A 350 3.21 -25.83 -3.17
CA TRP A 350 3.74 -26.98 -2.44
C TRP A 350 3.67 -28.30 -3.25
N PRO A 351 2.55 -28.65 -3.95
CA PRO A 351 2.55 -29.79 -4.86
C PRO A 351 3.64 -29.68 -5.95
N LEU A 352 3.85 -28.49 -6.51
CA LEU A 352 4.93 -28.24 -7.47
C LEU A 352 6.30 -28.53 -6.85
N PHE A 353 6.57 -28.00 -5.65
CA PHE A 353 7.81 -28.28 -4.92
C PHE A 353 8.04 -29.77 -4.69
N ARG A 354 7.01 -30.50 -4.23
CA ARG A 354 7.08 -31.94 -4.01
C ARG A 354 7.45 -32.68 -5.30
N ASP A 355 6.81 -32.33 -6.40
CA ASP A 355 7.00 -32.98 -7.69
C ASP A 355 8.37 -32.65 -8.31
N CYS A 356 9.05 -31.57 -7.89
CA CYS A 356 10.45 -31.31 -8.24
C CYS A 356 11.43 -32.33 -7.65
N GLY A 357 11.02 -33.18 -6.70
CA GLY A 357 11.85 -34.26 -6.17
C GLY A 357 13.01 -33.82 -5.28
N LEU A 358 13.02 -32.57 -4.84
CA LEU A 358 14.07 -32.02 -3.99
C LEU A 358 13.76 -32.26 -2.52
N ASP A 359 14.71 -32.82 -1.78
CA ASP A 359 14.59 -33.04 -0.34
C ASP A 359 15.50 -32.07 0.45
N PRO A 360 14.96 -31.00 1.05
CA PRO A 360 15.74 -30.02 1.82
C PRO A 360 16.17 -30.53 3.21
N PHE A 361 15.52 -31.57 3.75
CA PHE A 361 15.67 -31.99 5.15
C PHE A 361 16.25 -33.41 5.26
N LYS A 362 17.43 -33.61 4.67
CA LYS A 362 18.20 -34.86 4.82
C LYS A 362 18.74 -35.01 6.24
N GLU A 363 18.88 -36.26 6.67
CA GLU A 363 19.51 -36.63 7.95
C GLU A 363 20.93 -37.18 7.72
N PRO A 364 21.95 -36.70 8.47
CA PRO A 364 21.89 -35.61 9.44
C PRO A 364 21.67 -34.24 8.78
N ALA A 365 21.07 -33.29 9.51
CA ALA A 365 20.83 -31.94 9.00
C ALA A 365 22.14 -31.27 8.55
N GLN A 366 22.19 -30.84 7.29
CA GLN A 366 23.35 -30.19 6.68
C GLN A 366 22.95 -28.81 6.13
N PRO A 367 23.37 -27.70 6.77
CA PRO A 367 23.00 -26.35 6.33
C PRO A 367 23.34 -26.05 4.87
N GLN A 368 24.46 -26.61 4.39
CA GLN A 368 24.92 -26.45 2.99
C GLN A 368 23.98 -27.14 2.00
N HIS A 369 23.46 -28.32 2.35
CA HIS A 369 22.50 -29.06 1.53
C HIS A 369 21.16 -28.32 1.47
N LEU A 370 20.64 -27.87 2.62
CA LEU A 370 19.43 -27.05 2.68
C LEU A 370 19.58 -25.77 1.83
N LEU A 371 20.70 -25.05 2.00
CA LEU A 371 20.98 -23.83 1.23
C LEU A 371 21.05 -24.11 -0.27
N SER A 372 21.65 -25.23 -0.68
CA SER A 372 21.71 -25.64 -2.08
C SER A 372 20.32 -25.90 -2.65
N VAL A 373 19.49 -26.66 -1.94
CA VAL A 373 18.10 -26.93 -2.36
C VAL A 373 17.30 -25.63 -2.43
N PHE A 374 17.43 -24.76 -1.42
CA PHE A 374 16.78 -23.46 -1.38
C PHE A 374 17.19 -22.60 -2.58
N ARG A 375 18.49 -22.54 -2.90
CA ARG A 375 18.99 -21.82 -4.08
C ARG A 375 18.36 -22.33 -5.36
N THR A 376 18.35 -23.65 -5.57
CA THR A 376 17.81 -24.27 -6.78
C THR A 376 16.32 -23.95 -6.97
N LEU A 377 15.52 -24.08 -5.91
CA LEU A 377 14.10 -23.71 -5.94
C LEU A 377 13.90 -22.23 -6.20
N LEU A 378 14.71 -21.39 -5.57
CA LEU A 378 14.61 -19.95 -5.71
C LEU A 378 15.01 -19.49 -7.12
N GLU A 379 16.03 -20.07 -7.74
CA GLU A 379 16.37 -19.78 -9.14
C GLU A 379 15.21 -20.13 -10.08
N ALA A 380 14.55 -21.28 -9.89
CA ALA A 380 13.37 -21.64 -10.68
C ALA A 380 12.21 -20.67 -10.47
N ASN A 381 11.95 -20.30 -9.22
CA ASN A 381 10.88 -19.36 -8.89
C ASN A 381 11.17 -17.94 -9.38
N VAL A 382 12.43 -17.49 -9.32
CA VAL A 382 12.86 -16.17 -9.82
C VAL A 382 12.72 -16.11 -11.33
N ALA A 383 13.15 -17.14 -12.07
CA ALA A 383 12.96 -17.20 -13.52
C ALA A 383 11.48 -17.08 -13.89
N TYR A 384 10.60 -17.80 -13.19
CA TYR A 384 9.18 -17.73 -13.50
C TYR A 384 8.54 -16.40 -13.05
N CYS A 385 8.68 -16.04 -11.78
CA CYS A 385 8.04 -14.87 -11.18
C CYS A 385 8.51 -13.55 -11.82
N LEU A 386 9.81 -13.42 -12.11
CA LEU A 386 10.37 -12.18 -12.64
C LEU A 386 10.48 -12.14 -14.16
N LEU A 387 10.64 -13.28 -14.85
CA LEU A 387 10.85 -13.33 -16.31
C LEU A 387 9.71 -14.03 -17.07
N GLY A 388 8.77 -14.67 -16.37
CA GLY A 388 7.74 -15.50 -16.97
C GLY A 388 8.29 -16.78 -17.61
N ASP A 389 9.48 -17.23 -17.19
CA ASP A 389 10.18 -18.40 -17.73
C ASP A 389 10.05 -19.61 -16.78
N ASP A 390 9.36 -20.66 -17.24
CA ASP A 390 9.15 -21.90 -16.48
C ASP A 390 10.16 -23.01 -16.83
N THR A 391 11.17 -22.74 -17.67
CA THR A 391 12.15 -23.74 -18.13
C THR A 391 12.86 -24.42 -16.96
N LYS A 392 13.29 -23.66 -15.95
CA LYS A 392 13.94 -24.23 -14.75
C LYS A 392 13.01 -25.15 -13.94
N TYR A 393 11.71 -24.85 -13.86
CA TYR A 393 10.77 -25.77 -13.23
C TYR A 393 10.58 -27.04 -14.05
N MET A 394 10.48 -26.92 -15.37
CA MET A 394 10.40 -28.07 -16.29
C MET A 394 11.63 -28.97 -16.19
N GLU A 395 12.83 -28.40 -16.07
CA GLU A 395 14.09 -29.13 -15.85
C GLU A 395 14.05 -29.92 -14.53
N LEU A 396 13.63 -29.29 -13.42
CA LEU A 396 13.53 -29.97 -12.13
C LEU A 396 12.54 -31.13 -12.16
N LEU A 397 11.38 -30.93 -12.78
CA LEU A 397 10.36 -31.97 -12.92
C LEU A 397 10.86 -33.12 -13.80
N SER A 398 11.54 -32.81 -14.92
CA SER A 398 12.11 -33.81 -15.83
C SER A 398 13.21 -34.64 -15.17
N ASN A 399 14.05 -34.00 -14.36
CA ASN A 399 15.11 -34.68 -13.61
C ASN A 399 14.54 -35.64 -12.56
N HIS A 400 13.40 -35.31 -11.95
CA HIS A 400 12.73 -36.19 -10.99
C HIS A 400 12.00 -37.36 -11.67
N SER A 401 11.28 -37.10 -12.77
CA SER A 401 10.54 -38.14 -13.51
C SER A 401 11.44 -39.05 -14.36
N GLY A 402 12.66 -38.61 -14.68
CA GLY A 402 13.59 -39.33 -15.57
C GLY A 402 13.24 -39.21 -17.06
N SER A 403 12.28 -38.35 -17.43
CA SER A 403 11.87 -38.11 -18.82
C SER A 403 11.33 -36.69 -19.01
N LEU A 404 11.54 -36.12 -20.20
CA LEU A 404 10.96 -34.82 -20.58
C LEU A 404 9.43 -34.96 -20.69
N PRO A 405 8.64 -34.17 -19.94
CA PRO A 405 7.19 -34.17 -20.06
C PRO A 405 6.77 -33.75 -21.48
N SER A 406 5.90 -34.53 -22.12
CA SER A 406 5.28 -34.17 -23.40
C SER A 406 4.27 -33.01 -23.27
N GLU A 407 3.79 -32.75 -22.05
CA GLU A 407 2.85 -31.69 -21.71
C GLU A 407 3.27 -31.02 -20.41
N VAL A 408 2.77 -29.80 -20.15
CA VAL A 408 3.00 -29.08 -18.88
C VAL A 408 2.44 -29.91 -17.71
N PRO A 409 3.26 -30.31 -16.73
CA PRO A 409 2.79 -31.10 -15.59
C PRO A 409 1.67 -30.41 -14.82
N ALA A 410 0.72 -31.20 -14.30
CA ALA A 410 -0.48 -30.69 -13.64
C ALA A 410 -0.17 -29.72 -12.48
N ALA A 411 0.81 -30.05 -11.63
CA ALA A 411 1.21 -29.20 -10.52
C ALA A 411 1.78 -27.85 -10.99
N LEU A 412 2.55 -27.83 -12.08
CA LEU A 412 3.05 -26.58 -12.68
C LEU A 412 1.90 -25.77 -13.27
N LYS A 413 0.95 -26.41 -13.97
CA LYS A 413 -0.24 -25.74 -14.50
C LYS A 413 -1.06 -25.07 -13.39
N GLU A 414 -1.39 -25.80 -12.32
CA GLU A 414 -2.15 -25.26 -11.20
C GLU A 414 -1.42 -24.13 -10.47
N PHE A 415 -0.09 -24.24 -10.34
CA PHE A 415 0.75 -23.16 -9.83
C PHE A 415 0.63 -21.91 -10.70
N LYS A 416 0.77 -22.03 -12.02
CA LYS A 416 0.65 -20.91 -12.97
C LYS A 416 -0.73 -20.26 -12.90
N GLU A 417 -1.80 -21.07 -12.90
CA GLU A 417 -3.18 -20.59 -12.79
C GLU A 417 -3.43 -19.84 -11.48
N LYS A 418 -2.82 -20.27 -10.37
CA LYS A 418 -2.95 -19.56 -9.10
C LYS A 418 -2.08 -18.32 -9.02
N TYR A 419 -0.79 -18.40 -9.32
CA TYR A 419 0.20 -17.38 -8.95
C TYR A 419 0.53 -16.38 -10.06
N MET A 420 0.30 -16.69 -11.33
CA MET A 420 0.51 -15.72 -12.42
C MET A 420 -0.29 -14.41 -12.21
N PRO A 421 -1.58 -14.44 -11.82
CA PRO A 421 -2.31 -13.22 -11.47
C PRO A 421 -1.65 -12.39 -10.38
N PHE A 422 -1.12 -13.04 -9.33
CA PHE A 422 -0.42 -12.36 -8.24
C PHE A 422 0.82 -11.65 -8.74
N PHE A 423 1.68 -12.34 -9.49
CA PHE A 423 2.90 -11.73 -10.02
C PHE A 423 2.62 -10.56 -10.96
N VAL A 424 1.62 -10.68 -11.84
CA VAL A 424 1.21 -9.59 -12.74
C VAL A 424 0.75 -8.36 -11.95
N GLU A 425 -0.07 -8.55 -10.93
CA GLU A 425 -0.55 -7.45 -10.09
C GLU A 425 0.55 -6.88 -9.20
N ASP A 426 1.49 -7.68 -8.72
CA ASP A 426 2.62 -7.20 -7.92
C ASP A 426 3.58 -6.34 -8.75
N PHE A 427 3.80 -6.69 -10.03
CA PHE A 427 4.50 -5.82 -10.99
C PHE A 427 3.80 -4.46 -11.14
N ARG A 428 2.48 -4.47 -11.34
CA ARG A 428 1.67 -3.26 -11.52
C ARG A 428 1.65 -2.40 -10.26
N TRP A 429 1.37 -3.02 -9.12
CA TRP A 429 1.33 -2.40 -7.80
C TRP A 429 2.68 -1.78 -7.44
N THR A 430 3.78 -2.52 -7.63
CA THR A 430 5.13 -2.02 -7.36
C THR A 430 5.51 -0.87 -8.30
N SER A 431 5.17 -0.97 -9.59
CA SER A 431 5.38 0.11 -10.55
C SER A 431 4.58 1.36 -10.16
N GLN A 432 3.35 1.21 -9.66
CA GLN A 432 2.52 2.32 -9.20
C GLN A 432 3.10 2.98 -7.94
N ASN A 433 3.61 2.20 -6.98
CA ASN A 433 4.28 2.74 -5.80
C ASN A 433 5.51 3.56 -6.19
N TYR A 434 6.34 3.05 -7.11
CA TYR A 434 7.49 3.79 -7.63
C TYR A 434 7.07 5.07 -8.36
N ALA A 435 6.03 5.02 -9.19
CA ALA A 435 5.50 6.19 -9.87
C ALA A 435 5.02 7.26 -8.88
N CYS A 436 4.32 6.86 -7.81
CA CYS A 436 3.89 7.79 -6.76
C CYS A 436 5.08 8.47 -6.06
N MET A 437 6.16 7.72 -5.76
CA MET A 437 7.37 8.31 -5.17
C MET A 437 8.08 9.23 -6.15
N ALA A 438 8.14 8.87 -7.44
CA ALA A 438 8.75 9.69 -8.49
C ALA A 438 7.99 11.00 -8.72
N GLU A 439 6.65 10.99 -8.69
CA GLU A 439 5.82 12.20 -8.76
C GLU A 439 6.07 13.16 -7.58
N LYS A 440 6.54 12.63 -6.44
CA LYS A 440 6.86 13.37 -5.22
C LYS A 440 8.36 13.38 -4.93
N ALA A 441 9.22 13.30 -5.95
CA ALA A 441 10.66 13.08 -5.79
C ALA A 441 11.35 14.14 -4.91
N GLU A 442 10.93 15.41 -4.96
CA GLU A 442 11.46 16.44 -4.07
C GLU A 442 11.09 16.23 -2.59
N GLU A 443 9.84 15.80 -2.32
CA GLU A 443 9.39 15.43 -0.97
C GLU A 443 10.19 14.24 -0.45
N MET A 444 10.37 13.20 -1.29
CA MET A 444 11.18 12.03 -0.95
C MET A 444 12.64 12.38 -0.66
N ASN A 445 13.23 13.30 -1.43
CA ASN A 445 14.59 13.79 -1.18
C ASN A 445 14.71 14.52 0.16
N ARG A 446 13.74 15.39 0.48
CA ARG A 446 13.69 16.06 1.79
C ARG A 446 13.53 15.06 2.91
N TRP A 447 12.62 14.10 2.77
CA TRP A 447 12.42 13.02 3.73
C TRP A 447 13.71 12.25 3.98
N TRP A 448 14.42 11.86 2.93
CA TRP A 448 15.66 11.10 3.09
C TRP A 448 16.73 11.87 3.85
N ARG A 449 16.84 13.19 3.67
CA ARG A 449 17.74 14.02 4.48
C ARG A 449 17.42 13.99 5.97
N LEU A 450 16.15 13.83 6.33
CA LEU A 450 15.71 13.67 7.73
C LEU A 450 15.91 12.23 8.25
N ALA A 451 15.67 11.23 7.40
CA ALA A 451 15.71 9.81 7.78
C ALA A 451 17.13 9.21 7.78
N ALA A 452 18.03 9.66 6.92
CA ALA A 452 19.38 9.12 6.79
C ALA A 452 20.22 9.22 8.08
N PRO A 453 20.19 10.32 8.86
CA PRO A 453 20.85 10.37 10.17
C PRO A 453 20.27 9.34 11.15
N ILE A 454 18.94 9.14 11.15
CA ILE A 454 18.31 8.13 11.99
C ILE A 454 18.83 6.74 11.59
N ARG A 455 18.87 6.40 10.29
CA ARG A 455 19.44 5.14 9.79
C ARG A 455 20.84 4.86 10.34
N GLN A 456 21.69 5.89 10.41
CA GLN A 456 23.05 5.81 10.95
C GLN A 456 23.06 5.63 12.48
N ILE A 457 22.15 6.30 13.20
CA ILE A 457 22.00 6.17 14.64
C ILE A 457 21.64 4.72 15.01
N ILE A 458 20.64 4.15 14.33
CA ILE A 458 20.16 2.78 14.61
C ILE A 458 20.99 1.67 13.95
N GLY A 459 22.11 1.98 13.29
CA GLY A 459 23.04 1.00 12.73
C GLY A 459 22.49 0.17 11.55
N GLN A 460 21.40 0.60 10.90
CA GLN A 460 20.70 -0.20 9.89
C GLN A 460 21.34 -0.14 8.49
N GLN A 461 22.56 0.39 8.36
CA GLN A 461 23.34 0.37 7.11
C GLN A 461 24.09 -0.94 6.89
N GLN A 462 24.34 -1.70 7.96
CA GLN A 462 25.14 -2.92 7.90
C GLN A 462 24.32 -4.08 7.32
N LEU A 463 24.97 -4.92 6.51
CA LEU A 463 24.42 -6.20 6.05
C LEU A 463 24.86 -7.30 7.00
N GLY A 464 23.97 -8.25 7.28
CA GLY A 464 24.28 -9.43 8.07
C GLY A 464 23.07 -9.93 8.85
N PRO A 465 23.18 -11.12 9.49
CA PRO A 465 22.11 -11.64 10.33
C PRO A 465 21.75 -10.66 11.45
N GLY A 466 20.47 -10.31 11.56
CA GLY A 466 19.99 -9.35 12.57
C GLY A 466 20.06 -7.87 12.18
N ALA A 467 20.63 -7.51 11.04
CA ALA A 467 20.56 -6.16 10.51
C ALA A 467 19.56 -6.09 9.33
N SER A 468 18.77 -5.02 9.19
CA SER A 468 17.94 -4.87 7.97
C SER A 468 18.78 -4.63 6.73
N GLY A 469 19.94 -3.98 6.86
CA GLY A 469 20.65 -3.40 5.74
C GLY A 469 19.76 -2.50 4.88
N LEU A 470 19.04 -1.54 5.48
CA LEU A 470 18.26 -0.56 4.72
C LEU A 470 19.18 0.21 3.77
N GLN A 471 18.95 0.03 2.48
CA GLN A 471 19.79 0.56 1.42
C GLN A 471 18.96 1.38 0.43
N THR A 472 19.53 2.42 -0.12
CA THR A 472 18.92 3.16 -1.23
C THR A 472 19.01 2.36 -2.53
N ILE A 473 18.17 2.70 -3.52
CA ILE A 473 18.27 2.09 -4.84
C ILE A 473 19.65 2.35 -5.47
N ALA A 474 20.23 3.52 -5.23
CA ALA A 474 21.55 3.89 -5.71
C ALA A 474 22.68 3.07 -5.06
N GLU A 475 22.63 2.89 -3.73
CA GLU A 475 23.58 2.04 -2.99
C GLU A 475 23.52 0.60 -3.51
N PHE A 476 22.32 0.07 -3.77
CA PHE A 476 22.14 -1.27 -4.33
C PHE A 476 22.67 -1.37 -5.77
N ALA A 477 22.35 -0.39 -6.63
CA ALA A 477 22.82 -0.36 -8.01
C ALA A 477 24.36 -0.39 -8.10
N GLN A 478 25.04 0.34 -7.22
CA GLN A 478 26.49 0.35 -7.12
C GLN A 478 27.05 -1.03 -6.73
N GLN A 479 26.43 -1.73 -5.78
CA GLN A 479 26.90 -3.04 -5.29
C GLN A 479 26.82 -4.15 -6.35
N ILE A 480 25.90 -4.02 -7.31
CA ILE A 480 25.75 -4.97 -8.42
C ILE A 480 26.34 -4.45 -9.74
N ASN A 481 27.03 -3.30 -9.71
CA ASN A 481 27.57 -2.62 -10.89
C ASN A 481 26.53 -2.40 -12.01
N ALA A 482 25.28 -2.11 -11.63
CA ALA A 482 24.20 -1.90 -12.57
C ALA A 482 24.32 -0.55 -13.30
N ASN A 483 23.95 -0.54 -14.57
CA ASN A 483 23.91 0.65 -15.40
C ASN A 483 22.74 0.54 -16.41
N GLU A 484 22.43 1.64 -17.11
CA GLU A 484 21.27 1.73 -18.01
C GLU A 484 21.35 0.80 -19.23
N THR A 485 22.53 0.28 -19.61
CA THR A 485 22.69 -0.59 -20.79
C THR A 485 22.51 -2.07 -20.49
N VAL A 486 22.44 -2.47 -19.21
CA VAL A 486 22.21 -3.87 -18.82
C VAL A 486 20.77 -4.27 -19.14
N ASP A 487 20.58 -5.40 -19.83
CA ASP A 487 19.27 -5.95 -20.16
C ASP A 487 18.51 -6.43 -18.91
N GLY A 488 17.21 -6.66 -19.04
CA GLY A 488 16.35 -6.98 -17.89
C GLY A 488 16.76 -8.27 -17.18
N SER A 489 17.14 -9.30 -17.95
CA SER A 489 17.46 -10.63 -17.41
C SER A 489 18.77 -10.58 -16.64
N SER A 490 19.78 -9.94 -17.23
CA SER A 490 21.07 -9.72 -16.57
C SER A 490 20.93 -8.93 -15.26
N LEU A 491 20.06 -7.91 -15.22
CA LEU A 491 19.77 -7.19 -13.96
C LEU A 491 19.08 -8.07 -12.92
N VAL A 492 18.12 -8.92 -13.32
CA VAL A 492 17.44 -9.87 -12.42
C VAL A 492 18.46 -10.80 -11.78
N TRP A 493 19.31 -11.43 -12.59
CA TRP A 493 20.29 -12.39 -12.09
C TRP A 493 21.40 -11.74 -11.26
N ALA A 494 21.89 -10.56 -11.65
CA ALA A 494 22.85 -9.81 -10.83
C ALA A 494 22.26 -9.42 -9.47
N SER A 495 20.99 -9.00 -9.45
CA SER A 495 20.26 -8.67 -8.21
C SER A 495 20.06 -9.91 -7.35
N PHE A 496 19.66 -11.04 -7.96
CA PHE A 496 19.49 -12.32 -7.29
C PHE A 496 20.79 -12.81 -6.64
N GLU A 497 21.90 -12.87 -7.38
CA GLU A 497 23.18 -13.34 -6.85
C GLU A 497 23.66 -12.50 -5.68
N HIS A 498 23.53 -11.17 -5.79
CA HIS A 498 23.88 -10.28 -4.70
C HIS A 498 23.00 -10.54 -3.48
N VAL A 499 21.67 -10.53 -3.64
CA VAL A 499 20.70 -10.78 -2.55
C VAL A 499 20.96 -12.12 -1.87
N PHE A 500 21.13 -13.17 -2.67
CA PHE A 500 21.36 -14.52 -2.17
C PHE A 500 22.62 -14.58 -1.31
N ARG A 501 23.72 -14.03 -1.82
CA ARG A 501 25.01 -14.05 -1.12
C ARG A 501 25.04 -13.14 0.11
N SER A 502 24.46 -11.94 0.03
CA SER A 502 24.62 -10.91 1.07
C SER A 502 23.55 -10.98 2.16
N ARG A 503 22.37 -11.57 1.88
CA ARG A 503 21.23 -11.59 2.81
C ARG A 503 20.75 -13.00 3.14
N LEU A 504 20.60 -13.87 2.14
CA LEU A 504 19.94 -15.16 2.34
C LEU A 504 20.91 -16.21 2.89
N ALA A 505 21.99 -16.49 2.18
CA ALA A 505 22.97 -17.51 2.55
C ALA A 505 23.52 -17.33 3.99
N PRO A 506 23.86 -16.12 4.47
CA PRO A 506 24.36 -15.94 5.83
C PRO A 506 23.38 -16.41 6.91
N VAL A 507 22.07 -16.36 6.67
CA VAL A 507 21.04 -16.74 7.65
C VAL A 507 20.88 -18.26 7.74
N PHE A 508 21.09 -18.99 6.64
CA PHE A 508 21.05 -20.45 6.64
C PHE A 508 22.37 -21.06 7.13
N LEU A 509 23.51 -20.41 6.86
CA LEU A 509 24.83 -20.97 7.17
C LEU A 509 25.28 -20.71 8.62
N ASN A 510 24.79 -19.64 9.24
CA ASN A 510 25.19 -19.25 10.59
C ASN A 510 24.02 -19.40 11.55
N SER A 511 24.28 -19.89 12.76
CA SER A 511 23.30 -19.84 13.84
C SER A 511 23.00 -18.38 14.19
N VAL A 512 21.71 -18.02 14.26
CA VAL A 512 21.28 -16.70 14.68
C VAL A 512 20.66 -16.80 16.06
N GLN A 513 21.21 -16.07 17.02
CA GLN A 513 20.63 -15.94 18.35
C GLN A 513 19.69 -14.74 18.39
N LEU A 514 18.53 -14.91 19.01
CA LEU A 514 17.59 -13.82 19.20
C LEU A 514 18.12 -12.87 20.29
N GLU A 515 18.03 -11.57 20.06
CA GLU A 515 18.38 -10.55 21.05
C GLU A 515 17.42 -10.68 22.25
N SER A 516 18.03 -10.85 23.43
CA SER A 516 17.33 -11.05 24.70
C SER A 516 16.93 -9.74 25.35
N ASP A 517 17.60 -8.65 24.98
CA ASP A 517 17.38 -7.32 25.53
C ASP A 517 16.26 -6.59 24.78
N ALA A 518 15.09 -6.54 25.42
CA ALA A 518 13.90 -5.91 24.85
C ALA A 518 14.14 -4.43 24.49
N SER A 519 14.94 -3.69 25.26
CA SER A 519 15.22 -2.27 25.00
C SER A 519 16.01 -2.05 23.72
N LYS A 520 16.84 -3.02 23.30
CA LYS A 520 17.56 -2.97 22.02
C LYS A 520 16.67 -3.28 20.82
N LEU A 521 15.82 -4.29 20.95
CA LEU A 521 14.81 -4.58 19.94
C LEU A 521 13.87 -3.38 19.74
N LEU A 522 13.47 -2.75 20.85
CA LEU A 522 12.63 -1.56 20.85
C LEU A 522 13.33 -0.37 20.17
N PHE A 523 14.60 -0.12 20.48
CA PHE A 523 15.40 0.93 19.84
C PHE A 523 15.41 0.80 18.32
N ALA A 524 15.70 -0.40 17.81
CA ALA A 524 15.74 -0.66 16.38
C ALA A 524 14.36 -0.53 15.72
N ALA A 525 13.32 -1.11 16.34
CA ALA A 525 11.95 -1.07 15.83
C ALA A 525 11.41 0.36 15.77
N PHE A 526 11.54 1.11 16.86
CA PHE A 526 11.03 2.46 16.98
C PHE A 526 11.79 3.45 16.10
N GLY A 527 13.12 3.29 15.97
CA GLY A 527 13.89 4.12 15.06
C GLY A 527 13.48 3.96 13.60
N ARG A 528 13.20 2.73 13.13
CA ARG A 528 12.67 2.48 11.78
C ARG A 528 11.28 3.09 11.58
N TYR A 529 10.44 2.95 12.59
CA TYR A 529 9.13 3.58 12.60
C TYR A 529 9.26 5.10 12.43
N MET A 530 10.13 5.74 13.21
CA MET A 530 10.39 7.18 13.14
C MET A 530 11.00 7.60 11.80
N MET A 531 11.89 6.79 11.20
CA MET A 531 12.38 7.04 9.84
C MET A 531 11.24 7.20 8.84
N GLY A 532 10.26 6.29 8.85
CA GLY A 532 9.10 6.41 7.97
C GLY A 532 8.22 7.62 8.32
N GLN A 533 7.98 7.87 9.61
CA GLN A 533 7.15 8.99 10.07
C GLN A 533 7.72 10.38 9.73
N CYS A 534 9.04 10.51 9.56
CA CYS A 534 9.67 11.76 9.12
C CYS A 534 9.15 12.28 7.77
N ILE A 535 8.42 11.48 6.97
CA ILE A 535 7.79 11.97 5.73
C ILE A 535 6.82 13.12 6.00
N LEU A 536 6.14 13.10 7.16
CA LEU A 536 5.22 14.16 7.56
C LEU A 536 5.97 15.48 7.82
N LEU A 537 7.15 15.40 8.46
CA LEU A 537 8.02 16.55 8.71
C LEU A 537 8.58 17.12 7.39
N ALA A 538 8.91 16.25 6.43
CA ALA A 538 9.38 16.65 5.11
C ALA A 538 8.30 17.34 4.27
N ARG A 539 7.04 16.88 4.40
CA ARG A 539 5.87 17.47 3.75
C ARG A 539 5.57 18.87 4.29
N PHE A 540 5.61 19.02 5.61
CA PHE A 540 5.34 20.30 6.30
C PHE A 540 6.62 21.02 6.73
N ASN A 541 7.69 20.93 5.93
CA ASN A 541 9.00 21.48 6.27
C ASN A 541 9.00 23.01 6.45
N PHE A 542 8.00 23.72 5.96
CA PHE A 542 7.88 25.17 6.13
C PHE A 542 7.49 25.57 7.57
N LEU A 543 7.09 24.62 8.40
CA LEU A 543 6.77 24.86 9.81
C LEU A 543 8.03 24.74 10.69
N PRO A 544 8.31 25.70 11.59
CA PRO A 544 9.37 25.57 12.59
C PRO A 544 9.21 24.32 13.46
N GLU A 545 7.98 23.92 13.77
CA GLU A 545 7.67 22.76 14.60
C GLU A 545 8.12 21.44 13.95
N SER A 546 8.16 21.37 12.62
CA SER A 546 8.69 20.19 11.90
C SER A 546 10.17 19.98 12.22
N HIS A 547 10.95 21.07 12.29
CA HIS A 547 12.37 21.03 12.62
C HIS A 547 12.59 20.70 14.10
N SER A 548 11.79 21.31 14.99
CA SER A 548 11.84 21.01 16.43
C SER A 548 11.53 19.54 16.71
N CYS A 549 10.49 18.99 16.07
CA CYS A 549 10.13 17.59 16.23
C CYS A 549 11.24 16.66 15.71
N HIS A 550 11.87 16.99 14.57
CA HIS A 550 12.99 16.19 14.05
C HIS A 550 14.22 16.22 14.97
N ALA A 551 14.56 17.39 15.50
CA ALA A 551 15.66 17.54 16.44
C ALA A 551 15.44 16.68 17.71
N GLU A 552 14.21 16.66 18.23
CA GLU A 552 13.84 15.84 19.38
C GLU A 552 13.93 14.33 19.07
N ILE A 553 13.52 13.90 17.86
CA ILE A 553 13.70 12.51 17.41
C ILE A 553 15.18 12.12 17.41
N LEU A 554 16.04 12.97 16.82
CA LEU A 554 17.47 12.71 16.78
C LEU A 554 18.08 12.67 18.19
N ARG A 555 17.70 13.61 19.07
CA ARG A 555 18.18 13.67 20.44
C ARG A 555 17.87 12.36 21.19
N VAL A 556 16.61 11.94 21.23
CA VAL A 556 16.18 10.73 21.94
C VAL A 556 16.86 9.48 21.40
N LEU A 557 16.96 9.33 20.07
CA LEU A 557 17.59 8.15 19.47
C LEU A 557 19.11 8.16 19.65
N GLN A 558 19.75 9.34 19.65
CA GLN A 558 21.18 9.45 19.92
C GLN A 558 21.50 9.12 21.38
N GLU A 559 20.70 9.60 22.34
CA GLU A 559 20.83 9.22 23.75
C GLU A 559 20.68 7.71 23.96
N ALA A 560 19.70 7.08 23.31
CA ALA A 560 19.53 5.63 23.33
C ALA A 560 20.73 4.88 22.71
N LYS A 561 21.30 5.41 21.62
CA LYS A 561 22.53 4.87 21.00
C LYS A 561 23.72 4.97 21.96
N ASP A 562 23.91 6.11 22.61
CA ASP A 562 24.99 6.34 23.57
C ASP A 562 24.83 5.46 24.83
N ALA A 563 23.59 5.11 25.17
CA ALA A 563 23.25 4.09 26.18
C ALA A 563 23.38 2.63 25.67
N GLY A 564 24.16 2.39 24.61
CA GLY A 564 24.42 1.06 24.06
C GLY A 564 23.29 0.52 23.17
N GLY A 565 22.53 1.41 22.53
CA GLY A 565 21.41 1.07 21.66
C GLY A 565 20.16 0.60 22.43
N ARG A 566 19.97 1.07 23.67
CA ARG A 566 18.84 0.72 24.53
C ARG A 566 17.86 1.89 24.58
N LEU A 567 16.61 1.66 24.18
CA LEU A 567 15.53 2.63 24.30
C LEU A 567 14.57 2.19 25.39
N GLU A 568 14.36 3.06 26.38
CA GLU A 568 13.37 2.85 27.43
C GLU A 568 11.96 3.16 26.93
N GLU A 569 10.98 2.40 27.40
CA GLU A 569 9.57 2.53 27.00
C GLU A 569 8.97 3.90 27.35
N THR A 570 9.41 4.51 28.44
CA THR A 570 9.00 5.86 28.86
C THR A 570 9.55 6.94 27.90
N ALA A 571 10.79 6.79 27.44
CA ALA A 571 11.39 7.68 26.44
C ALA A 571 10.69 7.53 25.08
N MET A 572 10.43 6.29 24.64
CA MET A 572 9.64 6.02 23.44
C MET A 572 8.24 6.69 23.53
N SER A 573 7.53 6.46 24.63
CA SER A 573 6.18 6.99 24.84
C SER A 573 6.16 8.52 24.84
N SER A 574 7.16 9.15 25.47
CA SER A 574 7.32 10.60 25.49
C SER A 574 7.57 11.17 24.09
N LEU A 575 8.45 10.54 23.30
CA LEU A 575 8.70 10.96 21.92
C LEU A 575 7.46 10.76 21.03
N ARG A 576 6.75 9.64 21.18
CA ARG A 576 5.51 9.38 20.45
C ARG A 576 4.46 10.44 20.78
N GLN A 577 4.29 10.80 22.05
CA GLN A 577 3.38 11.88 22.45
C GLN A 577 3.81 13.24 21.87
N HIS A 578 5.11 13.53 21.83
CA HIS A 578 5.63 14.75 21.20
C HIS A 578 5.27 14.80 19.71
N PHE A 579 5.45 13.70 18.98
CA PHE A 579 5.07 13.60 17.57
C PHE A 579 3.55 13.73 17.38
N GLU A 580 2.74 13.10 18.23
CA GLU A 580 1.27 13.22 18.17
C GLU A 580 0.79 14.66 18.35
N ARG A 581 1.41 15.43 19.25
CA ARG A 581 1.11 16.86 19.41
C ARG A 581 1.43 17.65 18.14
N PHE A 582 2.50 17.29 17.43
CA PHE A 582 2.78 17.88 16.13
C PHE A 582 1.69 17.54 15.10
N VAL A 583 1.20 16.29 15.07
CA VAL A 583 0.06 15.91 14.21
C VAL A 583 -1.21 16.68 14.57
N ASP A 584 -1.51 16.84 15.86
CA ASP A 584 -2.65 17.63 16.34
C ASP A 584 -2.56 19.10 15.90
N LEU A 585 -1.37 19.70 16.00
CA LEU A 585 -1.11 21.05 15.50
C LEU A 585 -1.39 21.18 13.99
N LEU A 586 -1.02 20.18 13.18
CA LEU A 586 -1.33 20.18 11.74
C LEU A 586 -2.84 20.17 11.49
N MET A 587 -3.60 19.41 12.28
CA MET A 587 -5.06 19.36 12.20
C MET A 587 -5.69 20.69 12.64
N GLU A 588 -5.24 21.25 13.76
CA GLU A 588 -5.70 22.55 14.29
C GLU A 588 -5.46 23.69 13.29
N ARG A 589 -4.31 23.68 12.60
CA ARG A 589 -3.97 24.62 11.52
C ARG A 589 -4.62 24.28 10.17
N GLN A 590 -5.51 23.29 10.11
CA GLN A 590 -6.21 22.87 8.90
C GLN A 590 -5.26 22.54 7.73
N LEU A 591 -4.16 21.87 8.05
CA LEU A 591 -3.18 21.37 7.08
C LEU A 591 -3.40 19.88 6.76
N ILE A 592 -4.07 19.16 7.66
CA ILE A 592 -4.53 17.78 7.47
C ILE A 592 -5.97 17.62 7.96
N SER A 593 -6.68 16.62 7.44
CA SER A 593 -8.02 16.28 7.91
C SER A 593 -7.99 15.54 9.26
N ALA A 594 -9.14 15.42 9.93
CA ALA A 594 -9.24 14.62 11.15
C ALA A 594 -8.99 13.11 10.90
N ASP A 595 -9.35 12.59 9.72
CA ASP A 595 -9.03 11.21 9.32
C ASP A 595 -7.53 11.01 9.10
N ASP A 596 -6.87 12.00 8.48
CA ASP A 596 -5.41 12.02 8.32
C ASP A 596 -4.72 12.09 9.67
N ALA A 597 -5.18 12.94 10.60
CA ALA A 597 -4.59 13.05 11.94
C ALA A 597 -4.66 11.71 12.68
N LEU A 598 -5.83 11.04 12.66
CA LEU A 598 -6.00 9.71 13.26
C LEU A 598 -5.03 8.69 12.65
N THR A 599 -4.91 8.69 11.32
CA THR A 599 -4.05 7.75 10.60
C THR A 599 -2.57 8.06 10.84
N PHE A 600 -2.14 9.31 10.70
CA PHE A 600 -0.73 9.72 10.72
C PHE A 600 -0.08 9.67 12.10
N LYS A 601 -0.86 9.73 13.18
CA LYS A 601 -0.37 9.42 14.54
C LYS A 601 0.14 7.98 14.66
N GLU A 602 -0.38 7.08 13.83
CA GLU A 602 -0.02 5.66 13.81
C GLU A 602 0.86 5.30 12.62
N VAL A 603 0.52 5.72 11.40
CA VAL A 603 1.22 5.39 10.15
C VAL A 603 1.00 6.51 9.14
N CYS A 604 2.07 7.21 8.73
CA CYS A 604 2.04 8.11 7.58
C CYS A 604 2.66 7.44 6.35
N PRO A 605 1.87 7.08 5.31
CA PRO A 605 2.40 6.42 4.11
C PRO A 605 3.36 7.31 3.32
N LEU A 606 4.46 6.72 2.84
CA LEU A 606 5.38 7.39 1.90
C LEU A 606 4.79 7.52 0.49
N PHE A 607 3.90 6.62 0.12
CA PHE A 607 3.14 6.67 -1.12
C PHE A 607 1.69 6.32 -0.85
N ASP A 608 0.81 6.78 -1.73
CA ASP A 608 -0.62 6.51 -1.61
C ASP A 608 -0.89 5.02 -1.82
N PRO A 609 -1.68 4.36 -0.95
CA PRO A 609 -1.91 2.93 -1.07
C PRO A 609 -2.67 2.61 -2.37
N CYS A 610 -2.19 1.60 -3.09
CA CYS A 610 -2.83 1.06 -4.28
C CYS A 610 -3.54 -0.27 -3.94
N PHE A 611 -4.70 -0.51 -4.56
CA PHE A 611 -5.48 -1.74 -4.39
C PHE A 611 -5.27 -2.65 -5.59
N ALA A 612 -4.68 -3.82 -5.35
CA ALA A 612 -4.58 -4.90 -6.33
C ALA A 612 -5.82 -5.80 -6.29
N SER A 613 -6.23 -6.33 -7.45
CA SER A 613 -7.30 -7.35 -7.54
C SER A 613 -6.68 -8.67 -8.01
N TYR A 614 -6.63 -9.66 -7.12
CA TYR A 614 -6.03 -10.98 -7.40
C TYR A 614 -7.06 -12.06 -7.78
N ASP A 615 -8.35 -11.74 -7.70
CA ASP A 615 -9.46 -12.70 -7.86
C ASP A 615 -10.19 -12.55 -9.21
N GLU A 616 -9.65 -11.81 -10.17
CA GLU A 616 -10.29 -11.69 -11.49
C GLU A 616 -10.17 -12.99 -12.29
N PRO A 617 -11.04 -13.24 -13.29
CA PRO A 617 -10.85 -14.34 -14.22
C PRO A 617 -9.49 -14.26 -14.92
N LEU A 618 -8.80 -15.41 -15.10
CA LEU A 618 -7.47 -15.49 -15.72
C LEU A 618 -7.36 -14.77 -17.07
N SER A 619 -8.44 -14.78 -17.86
CA SER A 619 -8.52 -14.10 -19.17
C SER A 619 -8.39 -12.57 -19.09
N GLN A 620 -8.50 -11.98 -17.90
CA GLN A 620 -8.33 -10.54 -17.69
C GLN A 620 -6.87 -10.14 -17.41
N TYR A 621 -6.01 -11.10 -17.08
CA TYR A 621 -4.59 -10.84 -16.82
C TYR A 621 -3.77 -10.95 -18.09
N GLU A 622 -2.79 -10.06 -18.23
CA GLU A 622 -1.77 -10.18 -19.26
C GLU A 622 -0.80 -11.31 -18.91
N GLN A 623 -0.16 -11.88 -19.92
CA GLN A 623 0.86 -12.91 -19.69
C GLN A 623 2.06 -12.31 -18.95
N LEU A 624 2.52 -13.01 -17.90
CA LEU A 624 3.59 -12.53 -17.02
C LEU A 624 4.87 -12.18 -17.79
N LYS A 625 5.28 -13.01 -18.76
CA LYS A 625 6.46 -12.75 -19.61
C LYS A 625 6.37 -11.40 -20.33
N LYS A 626 5.19 -11.07 -20.86
CA LYS A 626 4.94 -9.80 -21.56
C LYS A 626 5.03 -8.62 -20.59
N VAL A 627 4.38 -8.71 -19.42
CA VAL A 627 4.42 -7.68 -18.37
C VAL A 627 5.86 -7.43 -17.91
N SER A 628 6.62 -8.50 -17.69
CA SER A 628 8.03 -8.45 -17.34
C SER A 628 8.86 -7.74 -18.42
N GLN A 629 8.72 -8.12 -19.69
CA GLN A 629 9.43 -7.47 -20.82
C GLN A 629 9.14 -5.97 -20.91
N GLU A 630 7.86 -5.59 -20.82
CA GLU A 630 7.45 -4.18 -20.90
C GLU A 630 8.05 -3.33 -19.76
N ILE A 631 8.15 -3.90 -18.56
CA ILE A 631 8.61 -3.18 -17.37
C ILE A 631 10.14 -3.20 -17.24
N LEU A 632 10.76 -4.35 -17.45
CA LEU A 632 12.19 -4.61 -17.23
C LEU A 632 13.05 -4.42 -18.49
N GLY A 633 12.45 -4.28 -19.67
CA GLY A 633 13.14 -4.15 -20.97
C GLY A 633 13.40 -5.48 -21.67
N ASP A 634 13.80 -5.41 -22.94
CA ASP A 634 13.94 -6.58 -23.81
C ASP A 634 14.90 -7.63 -23.26
N PHE A 635 14.53 -8.89 -23.46
CA PHE A 635 15.36 -10.06 -23.28
C PHE A 635 15.80 -10.54 -24.67
N PRO A 636 17.05 -10.95 -24.88
CA PRO A 636 17.39 -11.76 -26.04
C PRO A 636 16.69 -13.13 -25.87
N GLY A 637 15.47 -13.24 -26.39
CA GLY A 637 14.71 -14.49 -26.44
C GLY A 637 14.48 -14.90 -27.90
N PRO A 638 14.46 -16.21 -28.21
CA PRO A 638 14.22 -16.68 -29.57
C PRO A 638 12.83 -16.20 -30.04
N GLU A 639 12.75 -15.75 -31.30
CA GLU A 639 11.50 -15.36 -31.94
C GLU A 639 10.42 -16.42 -31.70
N LEU A 640 9.34 -16.03 -31.03
CA LEU A 640 8.12 -16.83 -30.95
C LEU A 640 7.54 -16.92 -32.37
N THR A 641 7.85 -18.00 -33.08
CA THR A 641 7.05 -18.42 -34.23
C THR A 641 5.71 -18.90 -33.66
N GLU A 642 4.71 -18.03 -33.66
CA GLU A 642 3.34 -18.43 -33.41
C GLU A 642 2.92 -19.47 -34.48
N LEU A 643 2.75 -20.73 -34.07
CA LEU A 643 1.98 -21.71 -34.82
C LEU A 643 0.49 -21.32 -34.73
N GLN A 644 0.07 -20.30 -35.49
CA GLN A 644 -1.33 -20.06 -35.80
C GLN A 644 -1.76 -21.01 -36.93
N GLY A 645 -2.11 -22.25 -36.56
CA GLY A 645 -2.83 -23.18 -37.43
C GLY A 645 -4.33 -23.09 -37.17
N GLY A 646 -5.03 -22.20 -37.88
CA GLY A 646 -6.48 -22.13 -37.89
C GLY A 646 -6.97 -21.27 -39.06
N PRO A 647 -7.98 -21.69 -39.84
CA PRO A 647 -8.30 -21.07 -41.12
C PRO A 647 -8.97 -19.70 -40.91
N GLU A 648 -8.38 -18.65 -41.50
CA GLU A 648 -9.00 -17.32 -41.59
C GLU A 648 -10.30 -17.37 -42.43
N PRO A 649 -11.39 -16.75 -41.97
CA PRO A 649 -12.52 -16.42 -42.83
C PRO A 649 -12.27 -15.06 -43.49
N THR A 650 -12.22 -15.11 -44.81
CA THR A 650 -12.17 -14.01 -45.79
C THR A 650 -13.03 -12.81 -45.37
N LYS A 651 -12.42 -11.63 -45.22
CA LYS A 651 -13.17 -10.36 -45.15
C LYS A 651 -12.75 -9.39 -46.26
N LEU A 652 -13.77 -9.09 -47.06
CA LEU A 652 -13.84 -8.14 -48.15
C LEU A 652 -13.22 -6.77 -47.84
N GLN A 653 -12.40 -6.33 -48.80
CA GLN A 653 -11.94 -4.96 -48.98
C GLN A 653 -13.12 -3.98 -49.07
N LYS A 654 -13.05 -2.88 -48.30
CA LYS A 654 -13.71 -1.63 -48.66
C LYS A 654 -12.67 -0.53 -48.77
N THR A 655 -12.68 0.05 -49.97
CA THR A 655 -11.89 1.17 -50.46
C THR A 655 -12.21 2.47 -49.71
N GLN A 656 -11.18 3.26 -49.44
CA GLN A 656 -11.29 4.71 -49.24
C GLN A 656 -10.27 5.43 -50.14
N PRO A 657 -10.61 6.61 -50.69
CA PRO A 657 -9.82 7.30 -51.71
C PRO A 657 -8.73 8.22 -51.12
N PRO A 658 -7.78 8.69 -51.95
CA PRO A 658 -6.60 9.44 -51.53
C PRO A 658 -6.82 10.96 -51.59
N ASN A 659 -5.98 11.70 -50.85
CA ASN A 659 -5.35 13.00 -51.15
C ASN A 659 -4.84 13.58 -49.82
N GLU A 660 -3.57 13.86 -49.57
CA GLU A 660 -2.49 14.58 -50.27
C GLU A 660 -2.06 15.78 -49.41
N ALA A 661 -0.77 15.73 -49.05
CA ALA A 661 0.21 16.83 -48.98
C ALA A 661 0.07 17.99 -47.96
N GLY A 662 1.10 18.09 -47.10
CA GLY A 662 1.89 19.32 -46.98
C GLY A 662 2.12 19.86 -45.56
N GLY A 663 3.38 19.85 -45.09
CA GLY A 663 3.84 20.77 -44.04
C GLY A 663 4.89 20.20 -43.06
N TYR A 664 6.13 20.65 -43.18
CA TYR A 664 7.32 20.20 -42.45
C TYR A 664 7.60 21.04 -41.17
N LYS A 665 8.00 20.34 -40.09
CA LYS A 665 8.83 20.73 -38.90
C LYS A 665 8.36 21.84 -37.93
N VAL A 666 8.41 21.57 -36.62
CA VAL A 666 9.57 21.79 -35.70
C VAL A 666 9.36 20.99 -34.38
N ASN A 667 10.46 20.43 -33.88
CA ASN A 667 10.59 19.67 -32.63
C ASN A 667 10.22 20.46 -31.37
N SER A 668 9.41 19.86 -30.49
CA SER A 668 9.59 19.98 -29.04
C SER A 668 9.20 18.65 -28.39
N GLN A 669 10.15 18.07 -27.66
CA GLN A 669 9.97 16.84 -26.89
C GLN A 669 9.07 17.15 -25.69
N ASP A 670 7.81 16.73 -25.79
CA ASP A 670 6.86 16.75 -24.68
C ASP A 670 6.64 15.28 -24.26
N TRP A 671 7.48 14.78 -23.34
CA TRP A 671 7.26 13.49 -22.67
C TRP A 671 6.09 13.65 -21.70
N LYS A 672 4.87 13.61 -22.23
CA LYS A 672 3.67 13.43 -21.40
C LYS A 672 3.57 11.96 -21.07
N GLY A 673 4.01 11.61 -19.87
CA GLY A 673 3.74 10.31 -19.25
C GLY A 673 2.24 10.01 -19.38
N LYS A 674 1.90 8.98 -20.16
CA LYS A 674 0.54 8.48 -20.23
C LYS A 674 0.16 7.99 -18.84
N ARG A 675 -0.68 8.73 -18.14
CA ARG A 675 -1.42 8.24 -16.98
C ARG A 675 -2.14 6.96 -17.42
N LEU A 676 -1.80 5.82 -16.83
CA LEU A 676 -2.65 4.63 -16.85
C LEU A 676 -3.90 4.99 -16.05
N ARG A 677 -4.86 5.66 -16.71
CA ARG A 677 -6.22 5.77 -16.19
C ARG A 677 -6.78 4.37 -16.19
N TRP A 678 -7.20 3.90 -15.03
CA TRP A 678 -8.07 2.74 -14.92
C TRP A 678 -9.35 3.07 -15.70
N VAL A 679 -9.48 2.53 -16.91
CA VAL A 679 -10.72 2.55 -17.69
C VAL A 679 -11.31 1.16 -17.52
N PRO A 680 -12.44 1.01 -16.81
CA PRO A 680 -13.18 -0.25 -16.84
C PRO A 680 -13.54 -0.51 -18.31
N LYS A 681 -13.02 -1.60 -18.89
CA LYS A 681 -13.44 -2.03 -20.23
C LYS A 681 -14.96 -2.23 -20.18
N LYS A 682 -15.70 -1.47 -20.99
CA LYS A 682 -17.12 -1.75 -21.23
C LYS A 682 -17.21 -3.13 -21.86
N LYS A 683 -18.06 -4.00 -21.30
CA LYS A 683 -18.54 -5.21 -21.96
C LYS A 683 -19.18 -4.87 -23.30
#